data_AF-M9X880-F1
#
_entry.id   AF-M9X880-F1
#
_cell.length_a   1.000
_cell.length_b   1.000
_cell.length_c   1.000
_cell.angle_alpha   90.00
_cell.angle_beta   90.00
_cell.angle_gamma   90.00
#
_symmetry.space_group_name_H-M   'P 1'
#
loop_
_entity.id
_entity.type
_entity.pdbx_description
1 polymer ?
#
loop_
_entity_poly.entity_id
_entity_poly.type
_entity_poly.pdbx_seq_one_letter_code
_entity_poly.pdbx_strand_id
1 'polypeptide(L)'
;MRWIAGVLLLGMALAQSLTVPPEAQVGQPLEIRGADFPPGRYVLKIASENTSTELDLEAPEGSLAATWTPPAAGEYRISIQIGERTLEARTTVRAAPSPPATQSTPPAQTEPGPPTLAPDGLVVGSWKLPLKGSWIGPKVVGQRAFIARGPLVLEIDLQTPRVVAQHYPPGEVRALEADSELTVLLEDGRRLGLGAFAGRPYEGRWESLAVIREYRDTLAAANASGLDQSPESNRPYWYYFSLDANSLHPADLEAVGRDLLQRGHRPELAWGEGVMRWLEPWLLQIRVARRQGLEQSLLWSDFFLKYLPQLPGAKAMLWEQVGWLEAQGRPDLGQRYRAALRQVAGWQTPLTSANLSLATWVLLGLYGLVLLYLTLIYLPAQLRGVRPSGGWLLGWLRHPLLRLRHSVLAYTTLGERAVLLLLFLLAASALLAWGVMARSEALLAQDSLMRGTLRSSAAAEALRSFANTAPLRGLLAYALAKENPSESQRLYQEAPPWTYVLVGRGTPEALAQAYQRAPTSAAVREALGLGGDFWTAVYHQAGVAREAVPTPRIIAAAVGLSNLQALASDFPATWRNLPIWPSPLWAWTAAALILLFAAYHLLCFFLPKPQSAAPSPAWRRAVQFFFPGSPTYSQGWGLLVLLAFGGGLWLWRLGNDWGVVLAGVALGLHLLLWALLVFRGNTRAA
;
A
#
# COMPACT_ATOMS: atom_id res chain seq x y z
N MET A 1 -33.28 68.02 36.82
CA MET A 1 -32.33 67.37 35.91
C MET A 1 -32.95 66.39 34.88
N ARG A 2 -34.29 66.34 34.70
CA ARG A 2 -34.94 65.52 33.64
C ARG A 2 -35.39 66.30 32.40
N TRP A 3 -35.42 67.63 32.47
CA TRP A 3 -35.78 68.50 31.33
C TRP A 3 -34.59 68.86 30.42
N ILE A 4 -33.36 68.88 30.96
CA ILE A 4 -32.14 69.18 30.18
C ILE A 4 -31.73 67.98 29.30
N ALA A 5 -32.01 66.74 29.72
CA ALA A 5 -31.79 65.54 28.90
C ALA A 5 -32.81 65.40 27.74
N GLY A 6 -34.05 65.88 27.93
CA GLY A 6 -35.07 65.87 26.87
C GLY A 6 -34.81 66.90 25.76
N VAL A 7 -34.25 68.07 26.10
CA VAL A 7 -33.88 69.09 25.11
C VAL A 7 -32.59 68.71 24.35
N LEU A 8 -31.64 68.03 24.99
CA LEU A 8 -30.43 67.50 24.31
C LEU A 8 -30.73 66.30 23.40
N LEU A 9 -31.70 65.44 23.76
CA LEU A 9 -32.14 64.33 22.88
C LEU A 9 -33.02 64.80 21.71
N LEU A 10 -33.83 65.86 21.88
CA LEU A 10 -34.52 66.49 20.74
C LEU A 10 -33.54 67.26 19.83
N GLY A 11 -32.48 67.83 20.39
CA GLY A 11 -31.42 68.52 19.64
C GLY A 11 -30.59 67.60 18.75
N MET A 12 -30.26 66.38 19.22
CA MET A 12 -29.58 65.37 18.39
C MET A 12 -30.48 64.74 17.32
N ALA A 13 -31.81 64.75 17.50
CA ALA A 13 -32.76 64.27 16.49
C ALA A 13 -32.92 65.20 15.26
N LEU A 14 -32.40 66.44 15.32
CA LEU A 14 -32.36 67.40 14.21
C LEU A 14 -31.03 67.38 13.43
N ALA A 15 -29.98 66.73 13.95
CA ALA A 15 -28.66 66.67 13.32
C ALA A 15 -28.46 65.47 12.37
N GLN A 16 -29.32 64.45 12.49
CA GLN A 16 -29.25 63.24 11.65
C GLN A 16 -29.40 63.58 10.18
N SER A 17 -28.38 63.28 9.39
CA SER A 17 -28.35 63.54 7.97
C SER A 17 -27.94 62.31 7.17
N LEU A 18 -28.62 62.09 6.06
CA LEU A 18 -28.25 61.12 5.04
C LEU A 18 -27.81 61.91 3.81
N THR A 19 -26.54 61.77 3.45
CA THR A 19 -25.92 62.49 2.35
C THR A 19 -25.52 61.53 1.25
N VAL A 20 -25.95 61.86 0.03
CA VAL A 20 -25.64 61.12 -1.19
C VAL A 20 -25.32 62.16 -2.25
N PRO A 21 -24.33 61.92 -3.13
CA PRO A 21 -24.09 62.80 -4.27
C PRO A 21 -25.37 62.94 -5.11
N PRO A 22 -25.72 64.15 -5.58
CA PRO A 22 -26.97 64.39 -6.31
C PRO A 22 -26.97 63.77 -7.71
N GLU A 23 -25.79 63.51 -8.28
CA GLU A 23 -25.62 62.89 -9.59
C GLU A 23 -24.62 61.72 -9.51
N ALA A 24 -24.93 60.64 -10.22
CA ALA A 24 -24.08 59.46 -10.32
C ALA A 24 -24.09 58.90 -11.74
N GLN A 25 -23.19 57.97 -12.06
CA GLN A 25 -23.12 57.29 -13.36
C GLN A 25 -23.29 55.78 -13.18
N VAL A 26 -23.98 55.13 -14.13
CA VAL A 26 -24.12 53.68 -14.15
C VAL A 26 -22.74 53.01 -14.14
N GLY A 27 -22.54 52.06 -13.22
CA GLY A 27 -21.28 51.33 -13.10
C GLY A 27 -20.18 52.02 -12.28
N GLN A 28 -20.36 53.26 -11.83
CA GLN A 28 -19.43 53.91 -10.89
C GLN A 28 -19.90 53.74 -9.43
N PRO A 29 -18.99 53.43 -8.48
CA PRO A 29 -19.35 53.29 -7.07
C PRO A 29 -19.77 54.63 -6.48
N LEU A 30 -20.97 54.66 -5.89
CA LEU A 30 -21.53 55.82 -5.18
C LEU A 30 -21.35 55.64 -3.68
N GLU A 31 -20.78 56.64 -3.01
CA GLU A 31 -20.64 56.64 -1.56
C GLU A 31 -21.87 57.28 -0.89
N ILE A 32 -22.49 56.55 0.03
CA ILE A 32 -23.65 56.95 0.83
C ILE A 32 -23.17 57.14 2.27
N ARG A 33 -23.32 58.34 2.81
CA ARG A 33 -22.86 58.68 4.17
C ARG A 33 -24.01 59.11 5.05
N GLY A 34 -24.09 58.57 6.25
CA GLY A 34 -24.97 59.04 7.30
C GLY A 34 -24.19 59.45 8.54
N ALA A 35 -24.61 60.52 9.19
CA ALA A 35 -24.00 61.04 10.41
C ALA A 35 -25.06 61.24 11.51
N ASP A 36 -24.60 61.18 12.76
CA ASP A 36 -25.38 61.40 14.00
C ASP A 36 -26.52 60.39 14.25
N PHE A 37 -26.37 59.16 13.75
CA PHE A 37 -27.27 58.03 14.01
C PHE A 37 -27.09 57.51 15.44
N PRO A 38 -28.15 57.02 16.11
CA PRO A 38 -27.97 56.22 17.32
C PRO A 38 -27.11 54.96 17.03
N PRO A 39 -26.29 54.49 17.98
CA PRO A 39 -25.54 53.26 17.79
C PRO A 39 -26.46 52.06 17.56
N GLY A 40 -26.34 51.39 16.41
CA GLY A 40 -27.22 50.29 16.06
C GLY A 40 -27.07 49.74 14.65
N ARG A 41 -27.93 48.77 14.32
CA ARG A 41 -28.09 48.18 12.99
C ARG A 41 -29.25 48.85 12.27
N TYR A 42 -29.04 49.21 11.01
CA TYR A 42 -30.02 49.88 10.15
C TYR A 42 -30.10 49.21 8.79
N VAL A 43 -31.25 49.33 8.14
CA VAL A 43 -31.47 48.83 6.77
C VAL A 43 -31.58 50.03 5.83
N LEU A 44 -30.67 50.14 4.89
CA LEU A 44 -30.68 51.13 3.82
C LEU A 44 -31.46 50.58 2.63
N LYS A 45 -32.56 51.23 2.25
CA LYS A 45 -33.38 50.84 1.10
C LYS A 45 -33.14 51.80 -0.06
N ILE A 46 -32.68 51.27 -1.18
CA ILE A 46 -32.39 52.00 -2.42
C ILE A 46 -33.42 51.56 -3.46
N ALA A 47 -34.36 52.44 -3.79
CA ALA A 47 -35.46 52.15 -4.71
C ALA A 47 -35.45 53.07 -5.93
N SER A 48 -35.65 52.50 -7.11
CA SER A 48 -35.99 53.18 -8.36
C SER A 48 -37.25 52.53 -8.94
N GLU A 49 -37.84 53.11 -10.00
CA GLU A 49 -39.13 52.67 -10.56
C GLU A 49 -39.18 51.15 -10.83
N ASN A 50 -38.05 50.54 -11.19
CA ASN A 50 -37.99 49.12 -11.57
C ASN A 50 -37.10 48.24 -10.69
N THR A 51 -36.41 48.79 -9.67
CA THR A 51 -35.47 48.02 -8.83
C THR A 51 -35.48 48.50 -7.38
N SER A 52 -35.41 47.57 -6.42
CA SER A 52 -35.24 47.85 -5.00
C SER A 52 -34.10 47.00 -4.45
N THR A 53 -33.15 47.60 -3.75
CA THR A 53 -32.02 46.92 -3.10
C THR A 53 -31.97 47.33 -1.63
N GLU A 54 -31.81 46.37 -0.74
CA GLU A 54 -31.66 46.61 0.70
C GLU A 54 -30.23 46.25 1.13
N LEU A 55 -29.59 47.10 1.92
CA LEU A 55 -28.29 46.85 2.52
C LEU A 55 -28.37 46.99 4.04
N ASP A 56 -27.89 45.99 4.76
CA ASP A 56 -27.74 46.03 6.21
C ASP A 56 -26.46 46.79 6.58
N LEU A 57 -26.59 47.82 7.42
CA LEU A 57 -25.50 48.69 7.85
C LEU A 57 -25.41 48.70 9.39
N GLU A 58 -24.19 48.75 9.91
CA GLU A 58 -23.91 49.00 11.32
C GLU A 58 -23.32 50.40 11.48
N ALA A 59 -23.87 51.16 12.43
CA ALA A 59 -23.37 52.50 12.79
C ALA A 59 -22.88 52.50 14.25
N PRO A 60 -21.78 51.80 14.59
CA PRO A 60 -21.34 51.63 15.97
C PRO A 60 -20.96 52.94 16.68
N GLU A 61 -20.49 53.94 15.92
CA GLU A 61 -20.12 55.28 16.42
C GLU A 61 -21.08 56.38 15.92
N GLY A 62 -22.27 56.00 15.45
CA GLY A 62 -23.27 56.93 14.95
C GLY A 62 -23.01 57.52 13.56
N SER A 63 -21.97 57.07 12.87
CA SER A 63 -21.77 57.33 11.44
C SER A 63 -21.85 56.03 10.64
N LEU A 64 -22.42 56.11 9.43
CA LEU A 64 -22.44 55.01 8.46
C LEU A 64 -21.84 55.48 7.13
N ALA A 65 -21.06 54.61 6.50
CA ALA A 65 -20.55 54.79 5.15
C ALA A 65 -20.75 53.49 4.38
N ALA A 66 -21.47 53.58 3.27
CA ALA A 66 -21.74 52.44 2.39
C ALA A 66 -21.40 52.81 0.94
N THR A 67 -20.86 51.86 0.19
CA THR A 67 -20.60 52.04 -1.23
C THR A 67 -21.56 51.18 -2.03
N TRP A 68 -22.30 51.79 -2.96
CA TRP A 68 -23.27 51.10 -3.81
C TRP A 68 -23.07 51.50 -5.27
N THR A 69 -23.05 50.54 -6.19
CA THR A 69 -22.86 50.79 -7.63
C THR A 69 -24.21 50.72 -8.35
N PRO A 70 -24.70 51.82 -8.95
CA PRO A 70 -26.00 51.83 -9.62
C PRO A 70 -26.00 50.94 -10.88
N PRO A 71 -26.97 50.02 -11.02
CA PRO A 71 -27.02 49.08 -12.15
C PRO A 71 -27.66 49.68 -13.43
N ALA A 72 -28.48 50.73 -13.30
CA ALA A 72 -29.20 51.34 -14.43
C ALA A 72 -29.38 52.85 -14.24
N ALA A 73 -29.59 53.59 -15.34
CA ALA A 73 -29.84 55.03 -15.30
C ALA A 73 -31.29 55.31 -14.83
N GLY A 74 -31.48 56.40 -14.09
CA GLY A 74 -32.78 56.79 -13.53
C GLY A 74 -32.65 57.52 -12.19
N GLU A 75 -33.77 57.97 -11.64
CA GLU A 75 -33.81 58.49 -10.27
C GLU A 75 -33.87 57.36 -9.25
N TYR A 76 -33.07 57.48 -8.20
CA TYR A 76 -33.07 56.56 -7.06
C TYR A 76 -33.40 57.33 -5.78
N ARG A 77 -34.31 56.75 -4.99
CA ARG A 77 -34.65 57.17 -3.65
C ARG A 77 -33.97 56.25 -2.66
N ILE A 78 -33.12 56.83 -1.81
CA ILE A 78 -32.38 56.12 -0.78
C ILE A 78 -33.00 56.49 0.56
N SER A 79 -33.45 55.50 1.32
CA SER A 79 -34.16 55.71 2.56
C SER A 79 -33.64 54.82 3.69
N ILE A 80 -33.61 55.35 4.90
CA ILE A 80 -33.21 54.63 6.12
C ILE A 80 -34.21 54.95 7.22
N GLN A 81 -34.70 53.92 7.92
CA GLN A 81 -35.67 54.07 9.00
C GLN A 81 -34.93 54.10 10.35
N ILE A 82 -35.17 55.15 11.13
CA ILE A 82 -34.60 55.37 12.46
C ILE A 82 -35.76 55.56 13.44
N GLY A 83 -36.10 54.50 14.19
CA GLY A 83 -37.30 54.50 15.04
C GLY A 83 -38.57 54.75 14.22
N GLU A 84 -39.31 55.80 14.55
CA GLU A 84 -40.55 56.18 13.83
C GLU A 84 -40.31 57.13 12.63
N ARG A 85 -39.07 57.54 12.35
CA ARG A 85 -38.75 58.51 11.28
C ARG A 85 -37.97 57.84 10.15
N THR A 86 -38.27 58.24 8.91
CA THR A 86 -37.51 57.84 7.72
C THR A 86 -36.74 59.03 7.20
N LEU A 87 -35.42 58.90 7.02
CA LEU A 87 -34.60 59.87 6.29
C LEU A 87 -34.52 59.44 4.83
N GLU A 88 -34.71 60.38 3.92
CA GLU A 88 -34.65 60.13 2.47
C GLU A 88 -33.64 61.05 1.80
N ALA A 89 -32.86 60.49 0.88
CA ALA A 89 -32.00 61.20 -0.05
C ALA A 89 -32.34 60.77 -1.49
N ARG A 90 -32.10 61.64 -2.47
CA ARG A 90 -32.34 61.36 -3.89
C ARG A 90 -31.06 61.58 -4.68
N THR A 91 -30.81 60.69 -5.64
CA THR A 91 -29.72 60.81 -6.60
C THR A 91 -30.24 60.49 -8.00
N THR A 92 -29.76 61.24 -8.99
CA THR A 92 -30.08 61.00 -10.41
C THR A 92 -28.89 60.32 -11.08
N VAL A 93 -29.08 59.07 -11.51
CA VAL A 93 -28.03 58.29 -12.18
C VAL A 93 -28.14 58.48 -13.69
N ARG A 94 -27.11 59.06 -14.30
CA ARG A 94 -27.02 59.24 -15.76
C ARG A 94 -26.44 57.98 -16.42
N ALA A 95 -26.89 57.69 -17.63
CA ALA A 95 -26.29 56.66 -18.46
C ALA A 95 -24.80 57.00 -18.71
N ALA A 96 -23.92 56.01 -18.66
CA ALA A 96 -22.52 56.20 -19.01
C ALA A 96 -22.42 56.75 -20.45
N PRO A 97 -21.57 57.75 -20.73
CA PRO A 97 -21.44 58.30 -22.07
C PRO A 97 -20.96 57.21 -23.03
N SER A 98 -21.75 56.96 -24.08
CA SER A 98 -21.36 56.11 -25.19
C SER A 98 -20.10 56.69 -25.85
N PRO A 99 -19.03 55.90 -26.11
CA PRO A 99 -17.85 56.41 -26.76
C PRO A 99 -18.16 56.90 -28.19
N PRO A 100 -17.51 57.96 -28.68
CA PRO A 100 -17.75 58.50 -30.01
C PRO A 100 -17.37 57.47 -31.08
N ALA A 101 -18.28 57.30 -32.04
CA ALA A 101 -18.04 56.54 -33.26
C ALA A 101 -16.82 57.13 -34.00
N THR A 102 -15.72 56.39 -34.00
CA THR A 102 -14.53 56.69 -34.82
C THR A 102 -14.14 55.45 -35.61
N GLN A 103 -14.45 55.53 -36.89
CA GLN A 103 -13.61 55.22 -38.04
C GLN A 103 -12.54 54.12 -37.87
N SER A 104 -12.73 53.10 -38.70
CA SER A 104 -11.81 52.09 -39.19
C SER A 104 -10.33 52.51 -39.24
N THR A 105 -9.48 51.89 -38.42
CA THR A 105 -8.07 51.50 -38.72
C THR A 105 -7.56 50.51 -37.63
N PRO A 106 -6.51 49.71 -37.87
CA PRO A 106 -6.43 48.25 -37.68
C PRO A 106 -6.34 47.77 -36.21
N PRO A 107 -6.54 46.45 -35.93
CA PRO A 107 -6.79 45.94 -34.58
C PRO A 107 -5.58 46.13 -33.65
N ALA A 108 -5.76 46.97 -32.62
CA ALA A 108 -4.93 46.95 -31.43
C ALA A 108 -5.31 45.72 -30.58
N GLN A 109 -4.29 45.00 -30.14
CA GLN A 109 -4.39 43.78 -29.35
C GLN A 109 -5.23 44.00 -28.09
N THR A 110 -6.30 43.23 -27.97
CA THR A 110 -7.12 43.11 -26.76
C THR A 110 -6.24 42.62 -25.61
N GLU A 111 -6.15 43.38 -24.51
CA GLU A 111 -5.58 42.86 -23.27
C GLU A 111 -6.30 41.55 -22.90
N PRO A 112 -5.59 40.44 -22.64
CA PRO A 112 -6.23 39.20 -22.23
C PRO A 112 -6.88 39.42 -20.85
N GLY A 113 -8.21 39.28 -20.77
CA GLY A 113 -8.92 39.27 -19.49
C GLY A 113 -8.40 38.17 -18.55
N PRO A 114 -8.69 38.25 -17.24
CA PRO A 114 -8.19 37.29 -16.27
C PRO A 114 -8.55 35.85 -16.66
N PRO A 115 -7.64 34.88 -16.48
CA PRO A 115 -7.92 33.49 -16.82
C PRO A 115 -9.13 33.01 -16.03
N THR A 116 -10.10 32.41 -16.71
CA THR A 116 -11.32 31.89 -16.09
C THR A 116 -11.53 30.42 -16.48
N LEU A 117 -11.83 29.58 -15.48
CA LEU A 117 -12.13 28.17 -15.71
C LEU A 117 -13.62 28.01 -15.99
N ALA A 118 -13.97 27.78 -17.25
CA ALA A 118 -15.32 27.47 -17.70
C ALA A 118 -15.57 25.95 -17.65
N PRO A 119 -16.84 25.49 -17.69
CA PRO A 119 -17.17 24.05 -17.69
C PRO A 119 -16.54 23.25 -18.84
N ASP A 120 -16.19 23.93 -19.93
CA ASP A 120 -15.67 23.37 -21.16
C ASP A 120 -14.20 23.70 -21.42
N GLY A 121 -13.50 24.36 -20.48
CA GLY A 121 -12.10 24.72 -20.66
C GLY A 121 -11.61 25.90 -19.85
N LEU A 122 -10.30 26.16 -19.93
CA LEU A 122 -9.69 27.40 -19.45
C LEU A 122 -9.78 28.46 -20.56
N VAL A 123 -10.31 29.63 -20.26
CA VAL A 123 -10.46 30.76 -21.19
C VAL A 123 -9.53 31.91 -20.78
N VAL A 124 -8.73 32.40 -21.73
CA VAL A 124 -7.83 33.55 -21.59
C VAL A 124 -8.01 34.47 -22.80
N GLY A 125 -8.80 35.54 -22.64
CA GLY A 125 -9.20 36.39 -23.77
C GLY A 125 -9.96 35.58 -24.84
N SER A 126 -9.44 35.56 -26.07
CA SER A 126 -9.99 34.75 -27.18
C SER A 126 -9.44 33.32 -27.26
N TRP A 127 -8.44 32.99 -26.43
CA TRP A 127 -7.85 31.66 -26.38
C TRP A 127 -8.60 30.74 -25.43
N LYS A 128 -8.78 29.48 -25.83
CA LYS A 128 -9.48 28.46 -25.04
C LYS A 128 -8.73 27.14 -25.06
N LEU A 129 -8.41 26.63 -23.88
CA LEU A 129 -7.89 25.28 -23.68
C LEU A 129 -9.05 24.35 -23.33
N PRO A 130 -9.43 23.39 -24.19
CA PRO A 130 -10.50 22.45 -23.88
C PRO A 130 -10.06 21.53 -22.75
N LEU A 131 -10.86 21.46 -21.70
CA LEU A 131 -10.59 20.65 -20.51
C LEU A 131 -11.84 19.88 -20.13
N LYS A 132 -11.64 18.65 -19.67
CA LYS A 132 -12.71 17.80 -19.14
C LYS A 132 -12.57 17.65 -17.63
N GLY A 133 -13.69 17.57 -16.92
CA GLY A 133 -13.76 17.37 -15.47
C GLY A 133 -13.50 18.63 -14.64
N SER A 134 -13.46 18.47 -13.33
CA SER A 134 -13.25 19.58 -12.38
C SER A 134 -11.76 19.84 -12.18
N TRP A 135 -11.31 21.04 -12.54
CA TRP A 135 -9.94 21.51 -12.34
C TRP A 135 -9.87 22.49 -11.19
N ILE A 136 -8.74 22.47 -10.48
CA ILE A 136 -8.38 23.39 -9.40
C ILE A 136 -7.67 24.60 -10.02
N GLY A 137 -7.99 25.81 -9.56
CA GLY A 137 -7.45 27.06 -10.07
C GLY A 137 -8.48 27.86 -10.88
N PRO A 138 -8.06 28.81 -11.73
CA PRO A 138 -6.67 29.16 -12.05
C PRO A 138 -6.01 29.98 -10.93
N LYS A 139 -4.76 29.66 -10.60
CA LYS A 139 -3.92 30.46 -9.70
C LYS A 139 -2.90 31.24 -10.52
N VAL A 140 -2.89 32.56 -10.40
CA VAL A 140 -2.01 33.45 -11.16
C VAL A 140 -0.78 33.81 -10.32
N VAL A 141 0.42 33.66 -10.91
CA VAL A 141 1.70 34.07 -10.33
C VAL A 141 2.50 34.80 -11.41
N GLY A 142 2.63 36.12 -11.28
CA GLY A 142 3.25 36.96 -12.31
C GLY A 142 2.50 36.87 -13.64
N GLN A 143 3.20 36.46 -14.70
CA GLN A 143 2.66 36.29 -16.07
C GLN A 143 2.22 34.86 -16.38
N ARG A 144 2.18 33.98 -15.37
CA ARG A 144 1.79 32.58 -15.52
C ARG A 144 0.49 32.31 -14.77
N ALA A 145 -0.32 31.42 -15.33
CA ALA A 145 -1.48 30.84 -14.64
C ALA A 145 -1.30 29.33 -14.50
N PHE A 146 -1.77 28.79 -13.39
CA PHE A 146 -1.66 27.38 -13.06
C PHE A 146 -3.03 26.79 -12.77
N ILE A 147 -3.28 25.63 -13.37
CA ILE A 147 -4.46 24.79 -13.07
C ILE A 147 -4.00 23.37 -12.78
N ALA A 148 -4.76 22.64 -11.98
CA ALA A 148 -4.40 21.29 -11.59
C ALA A 148 -5.59 20.34 -11.54
N ARG A 149 -5.35 19.06 -11.81
CA ARG A 149 -6.30 17.97 -11.59
C ARG A 149 -5.55 16.67 -11.38
N GLY A 150 -5.89 15.92 -10.32
CA GLY A 150 -5.18 14.68 -9.99
C GLY A 150 -3.66 14.93 -9.87
N PRO A 151 -2.79 14.12 -10.50
CA PRO A 151 -1.35 14.29 -10.49
C PRO A 151 -0.83 15.08 -11.72
N LEU A 152 -1.59 16.07 -12.20
CA LEU A 152 -1.24 16.92 -13.34
C LEU A 152 -1.46 18.39 -13.00
N VAL A 153 -0.44 19.22 -13.21
CA VAL A 153 -0.49 20.68 -13.11
C VAL A 153 -0.07 21.25 -14.46
N LEU A 154 -0.87 22.15 -15.01
CA LEU A 154 -0.57 22.84 -16.26
C LEU A 154 -0.13 24.26 -15.97
N GLU A 155 0.96 24.69 -16.62
CA GLU A 155 1.47 26.05 -16.59
C GLU A 155 1.11 26.74 -17.91
N ILE A 156 0.40 27.85 -17.81
CA ILE A 156 -0.10 28.63 -18.94
C ILE A 156 0.61 29.99 -18.97
N ASP A 157 1.10 30.35 -20.15
CA ASP A 157 1.60 31.69 -20.45
C ASP A 157 0.43 32.65 -20.68
N LEU A 158 0.33 33.75 -19.93
CA LEU A 158 -0.73 34.74 -20.13
C LEU A 158 -0.41 35.77 -21.21
N GLN A 159 0.87 35.98 -21.56
CA GLN A 159 1.27 36.92 -22.62
C GLN A 159 1.06 36.33 -24.01
N THR A 160 1.43 35.07 -24.18
CA THR A 160 1.14 34.28 -25.40
C THR A 160 0.36 33.04 -25.00
N PRO A 161 -0.98 33.11 -24.91
CA PRO A 161 -1.82 32.02 -24.41
C PRO A 161 -1.48 30.65 -25.00
N ARG A 162 -0.83 29.80 -24.19
CA ARG A 162 -0.45 28.42 -24.49
C ARG A 162 -0.02 27.70 -23.22
N VAL A 163 -0.11 26.37 -23.23
CA VAL A 163 0.50 25.55 -22.17
C VAL A 163 2.00 25.44 -22.44
N VAL A 164 2.81 25.96 -21.52
CA VAL A 164 4.28 25.98 -21.65
C VAL A 164 4.98 24.86 -20.90
N ALA A 165 4.32 24.30 -19.88
CA ALA A 165 4.85 23.16 -19.13
C ALA A 165 3.71 22.34 -18.53
N GLN A 166 3.95 21.04 -18.41
CA GLN A 166 3.17 20.16 -17.55
C GLN A 166 4.07 19.71 -16.41
N HIS A 167 3.58 19.88 -15.19
CA HIS A 167 4.24 19.41 -13.98
C HIS A 167 3.47 18.22 -13.42
N TYR A 168 4.23 17.27 -12.87
CA TYR A 168 3.70 16.02 -12.36
C TYR A 168 4.03 15.90 -10.87
N PRO A 169 3.13 16.29 -9.98
CA PRO A 169 3.31 16.07 -8.56
C PRO A 169 3.32 14.56 -8.23
N PRO A 170 4.03 14.13 -7.17
CA PRO A 170 4.09 12.72 -6.76
C PRO A 170 2.79 12.22 -6.09
N GLY A 171 1.67 12.92 -6.25
CA GLY A 171 0.38 12.59 -5.67
C GLY A 171 -0.71 13.51 -6.20
N GLU A 172 -1.96 13.28 -5.78
CA GLU A 172 -3.08 14.14 -6.18
C GLU A 172 -2.98 15.53 -5.56
N VAL A 173 -3.23 16.54 -6.40
CA VAL A 173 -3.32 17.94 -5.98
C VAL A 173 -4.67 18.22 -5.35
N ARG A 174 -4.64 18.75 -4.12
CA ARG A 174 -5.80 19.25 -3.39
C ARG A 174 -6.01 20.74 -3.61
N ALA A 175 -4.95 21.54 -3.62
CA ALA A 175 -5.01 22.98 -3.79
C ALA A 175 -3.72 23.56 -4.42
N LEU A 176 -3.85 24.74 -5.03
CA LEU A 176 -2.74 25.55 -5.52
C LEU A 176 -2.60 26.80 -4.62
N GLU A 177 -1.45 26.94 -3.97
CA GLU A 177 -1.10 28.06 -3.09
C GLU A 177 -0.05 28.93 -3.79
N ALA A 178 -0.09 30.25 -3.57
CA ALA A 178 0.97 31.15 -4.06
C ALA A 178 1.24 32.24 -3.03
N ASP A 179 2.35 32.08 -2.32
CA ASP A 179 2.85 33.08 -1.36
C ASP A 179 3.99 33.89 -1.99
N SER A 180 5.01 33.22 -2.55
CA SER A 180 6.14 33.83 -3.29
C SER A 180 6.46 33.06 -4.58
N GLU A 181 6.39 31.73 -4.51
CA GLU A 181 6.37 30.82 -5.65
C GLU A 181 5.12 29.94 -5.61
N LEU A 182 4.77 29.31 -6.73
CA LEU A 182 3.66 28.36 -6.77
C LEU A 182 4.00 27.12 -5.92
N THR A 183 3.15 26.85 -4.95
CA THR A 183 3.21 25.64 -4.12
C THR A 183 1.98 24.80 -4.35
N VAL A 184 2.18 23.49 -4.43
CA VAL A 184 1.12 22.49 -4.60
C VAL A 184 0.88 21.81 -3.27
N LEU A 185 -0.36 21.87 -2.78
CA LEU A 185 -0.83 21.11 -1.64
C LEU A 185 -1.37 19.77 -2.13
N LEU A 186 -0.75 18.68 -1.69
CA LEU A 186 -1.19 17.32 -2.00
C LEU A 186 -2.33 16.87 -1.06
N GLU A 187 -3.10 15.87 -1.48
CA GLU A 187 -4.17 15.26 -0.66
C GLU A 187 -3.65 14.69 0.67
N ASP A 188 -2.39 14.25 0.73
CA ASP A 188 -1.74 13.78 1.96
C ASP A 188 -1.27 14.91 2.90
N GLY A 189 -1.53 16.17 2.54
CA GLY A 189 -1.20 17.35 3.34
C GLY A 189 0.21 17.90 3.10
N ARG A 190 1.05 17.27 2.27
CA ARG A 190 2.38 17.81 1.94
C ARG A 190 2.26 19.04 1.04
N ARG A 191 3.07 20.05 1.34
CA ARG A 191 3.24 21.26 0.51
C ARG A 191 4.56 21.15 -0.24
N LEU A 192 4.51 21.18 -1.56
CA LEU A 192 5.67 21.02 -2.43
C LEU A 192 5.70 22.12 -3.49
N GLY A 193 6.84 22.81 -3.61
CA GLY A 193 7.12 23.65 -4.77
C GLY A 193 7.37 22.80 -6.03
N LEU A 194 7.25 23.40 -7.22
CA LEU A 194 7.38 22.69 -8.50
C LEU A 194 8.72 21.93 -8.63
N GLY A 195 9.83 22.52 -8.18
CA GLY A 195 11.14 21.86 -8.20
C GLY A 195 11.28 20.66 -7.26
N ALA A 196 10.42 20.56 -6.24
CA ALA A 196 10.48 19.48 -5.23
C ALA A 196 9.83 18.17 -5.71
N PHE A 197 9.22 18.14 -6.90
CA PHE A 197 8.69 16.93 -7.52
C PHE A 197 9.79 16.01 -8.03
N ALA A 198 10.95 16.57 -8.39
CA ALA A 198 12.08 15.80 -8.89
C ALA A 198 12.62 14.85 -7.82
N GLY A 199 12.91 13.60 -8.22
CA GLY A 199 13.49 12.59 -7.33
C GLY A 199 12.52 11.91 -6.35
N ARG A 200 11.27 12.38 -6.23
CA ARG A 200 10.23 11.72 -5.41
C ARG A 200 9.47 10.67 -6.22
N PRO A 201 9.25 9.44 -5.70
CA PRO A 201 8.43 8.44 -6.37
C PRO A 201 6.94 8.82 -6.30
N TYR A 202 6.12 8.20 -7.15
CA TYR A 202 4.66 8.42 -7.13
C TYR A 202 4.02 7.74 -5.91
N GLU A 203 3.30 8.51 -5.10
CA GLU A 203 2.62 8.12 -3.86
C GLU A 203 1.10 8.28 -3.93
N GLY A 204 0.57 8.92 -4.98
CA GLY A 204 -0.87 9.08 -5.19
C GLY A 204 -1.60 7.79 -5.61
N ARG A 205 -2.92 7.83 -5.70
CA ARG A 205 -3.71 6.66 -6.15
C ARG A 205 -3.42 6.33 -7.61
N TRP A 206 -3.35 5.04 -7.96
CA TRP A 206 -3.06 4.62 -9.33
C TRP A 206 -4.16 5.05 -10.30
N GLU A 207 -5.42 5.12 -9.87
CA GLU A 207 -6.56 5.50 -10.70
C GLU A 207 -6.48 6.96 -11.18
N SER A 208 -5.81 7.84 -10.43
CA SER A 208 -5.72 9.26 -10.78
C SER A 208 -4.77 9.52 -11.95
N LEU A 209 -3.92 8.55 -12.32
CA LEU A 209 -3.12 8.61 -13.56
C LEU A 209 -4.00 8.72 -14.82
N ALA A 210 -5.27 8.31 -14.75
CA ALA A 210 -6.22 8.46 -15.85
C ALA A 210 -6.39 9.91 -16.31
N VAL A 211 -6.19 10.90 -15.42
CA VAL A 211 -6.29 12.32 -15.75
C VAL A 211 -5.27 12.72 -16.82
N ILE A 212 -4.06 12.14 -16.78
CA ILE A 212 -2.99 12.45 -17.74
C ILE A 212 -3.40 12.01 -19.15
N ARG A 213 -3.92 10.78 -19.28
CA ARG A 213 -4.44 10.27 -20.55
C ARG A 213 -5.68 11.06 -21.01
N GLU A 214 -6.62 11.31 -20.10
CA GLU A 214 -7.85 12.06 -20.40
C GLU A 214 -7.56 13.47 -20.93
N TYR A 215 -6.55 14.17 -20.38
CA TYR A 215 -6.12 15.47 -20.89
C TYR A 215 -5.65 15.38 -22.34
N ARG A 216 -4.77 14.41 -22.66
CA ARG A 216 -4.27 14.20 -24.02
C ARG A 216 -5.40 13.84 -25.00
N ASP A 217 -6.27 12.93 -24.60
CA ASP A 217 -7.41 12.50 -25.41
C ASP A 217 -8.38 13.67 -25.68
N THR A 218 -8.58 14.54 -24.68
CA THR A 218 -9.43 15.74 -24.81
C THR A 218 -8.84 16.73 -25.82
N LEU A 219 -7.53 16.97 -25.77
CA LEU A 219 -6.86 17.83 -26.75
C LEU A 219 -6.92 17.24 -28.16
N ALA A 220 -6.69 15.93 -28.31
CA ALA A 220 -6.75 15.25 -29.59
C ALA A 220 -8.16 15.29 -30.18
N ALA A 221 -9.19 15.00 -29.39
CA ALA A 221 -10.59 15.04 -29.83
C ALA A 221 -11.06 16.44 -30.25
N ALA A 222 -10.50 17.48 -29.63
CA ALA A 222 -10.78 18.87 -29.99
C ALA A 222 -9.88 19.43 -31.11
N ASN A 223 -9.02 18.61 -31.72
CA ASN A 223 -7.97 19.06 -32.66
C ASN A 223 -7.11 20.21 -32.10
N ALA A 224 -6.89 20.20 -30.78
CA ALA A 224 -6.27 21.27 -30.00
C ALA A 224 -4.89 20.88 -29.44
N SER A 225 -4.27 19.80 -29.93
CA SER A 225 -2.95 19.34 -29.47
C SER A 225 -1.86 20.41 -29.61
N GLY A 226 -1.95 21.30 -30.60
CA GLY A 226 -0.99 22.40 -30.79
C GLY A 226 -1.05 23.52 -29.74
N LEU A 227 -2.05 23.51 -28.85
CA LEU A 227 -2.15 24.44 -27.73
C LEU A 227 -1.20 24.06 -26.57
N ASP A 228 -0.70 22.83 -26.57
CA ASP A 228 0.27 22.33 -25.62
C ASP A 228 1.67 22.28 -26.26
N GLN A 229 2.55 23.15 -25.78
CA GLN A 229 3.94 23.26 -26.22
C GLN A 229 4.91 22.82 -25.11
N SER A 230 4.42 22.03 -24.15
CA SER A 230 5.23 21.54 -23.04
C SER A 230 6.38 20.65 -23.54
N PRO A 231 7.61 20.79 -22.99
CA PRO A 231 8.74 19.96 -23.38
C PRO A 231 8.45 18.47 -23.22
N GLU A 232 8.82 17.65 -24.21
CA GLU A 232 8.69 16.19 -24.10
C GLU A 232 9.76 15.55 -23.21
N SER A 233 10.79 16.31 -22.82
CA SER A 233 11.85 15.86 -21.93
C SER A 233 11.42 15.82 -20.46
N ASN A 234 12.12 15.01 -19.66
CA ASN A 234 11.98 14.92 -18.19
C ASN A 234 10.58 14.53 -17.68
N ARG A 235 9.78 13.81 -18.48
CA ARG A 235 8.52 13.22 -18.02
C ARG A 235 8.82 12.08 -17.04
N PRO A 236 8.10 11.99 -15.90
CA PRO A 236 8.32 10.91 -14.94
C PRO A 236 7.73 9.58 -15.43
N TYR A 237 8.15 8.46 -14.85
CA TYR A 237 7.71 7.13 -15.25
C TYR A 237 6.17 6.96 -15.23
N TRP A 238 5.46 7.60 -14.30
CA TRP A 238 4.01 7.46 -14.18
C TRP A 238 3.24 8.23 -15.26
N TYR A 239 3.85 9.22 -15.90
CA TYR A 239 3.32 9.80 -17.14
C TYR A 239 3.25 8.71 -18.22
N TYR A 240 4.37 8.00 -18.44
CA TYR A 240 4.43 6.94 -19.44
C TYR A 240 3.47 5.79 -19.10
N PHE A 241 3.36 5.40 -17.83
CA PHE A 241 2.41 4.36 -17.41
C PHE A 241 0.96 4.68 -17.79
N SER A 242 0.60 5.97 -17.92
CA SER A 242 -0.74 6.37 -18.35
C SER A 242 -0.99 6.20 -19.86
N LEU A 243 0.07 6.00 -20.65
CA LEU A 243 0.01 5.88 -22.12
C LEU A 243 -0.29 4.46 -22.57
N ASP A 244 -0.79 4.33 -23.81
CA ASP A 244 -0.96 3.03 -24.45
C ASP A 244 0.41 2.41 -24.75
N ALA A 245 0.56 1.11 -24.50
CA ALA A 245 1.78 0.36 -24.79
C ALA A 245 2.22 0.48 -26.26
N ASN A 246 1.26 0.59 -27.18
CA ASN A 246 1.54 0.73 -28.61
C ASN A 246 2.11 2.11 -29.00
N SER A 247 1.97 3.11 -28.12
CA SER A 247 2.47 4.47 -28.35
C SER A 247 3.91 4.68 -27.86
N LEU A 248 4.49 3.67 -27.20
CA LEU A 248 5.81 3.76 -26.57
C LEU A 248 6.91 3.32 -27.52
N HIS A 249 7.98 4.11 -27.56
CA HIS A 249 9.17 3.84 -28.34
C HIS A 249 10.26 3.22 -27.44
N PRO A 250 11.30 2.60 -28.03
CA PRO A 250 12.43 2.06 -27.28
C PRO A 250 13.08 3.07 -26.32
N ALA A 251 13.20 4.33 -26.75
CA ALA A 251 13.75 5.40 -25.93
C ALA A 251 12.89 5.70 -24.69
N ASP A 252 11.56 5.57 -24.80
CA ASP A 252 10.63 5.80 -23.71
C ASP A 252 10.81 4.74 -22.61
N LEU A 253 10.95 3.47 -22.98
CA LEU A 253 11.15 2.39 -22.00
C LEU A 253 12.46 2.54 -21.22
N GLU A 254 13.54 2.95 -21.88
CA GLU A 254 14.81 3.21 -21.19
C GLU A 254 14.73 4.48 -20.34
N ALA A 255 14.02 5.54 -20.79
CA ALA A 255 13.78 6.73 -19.99
C ALA A 255 12.98 6.42 -18.72
N VAL A 256 11.92 5.61 -18.85
CA VAL A 256 11.11 5.08 -17.74
C VAL A 256 11.97 4.30 -16.75
N GLY A 257 12.79 3.38 -17.25
CA GLY A 257 13.68 2.57 -16.43
C GLY A 257 14.68 3.40 -15.62
N ARG A 258 15.29 4.41 -16.26
CA ARG A 258 16.20 5.34 -15.58
C ARG A 258 15.48 6.18 -14.53
N ASP A 259 14.32 6.74 -14.85
CA ASP A 259 13.54 7.57 -13.92
C ASP A 259 13.08 6.76 -12.69
N LEU A 260 12.64 5.51 -12.88
CA LEU A 260 12.33 4.59 -11.78
C LEU A 260 13.51 4.45 -10.81
N LEU A 261 14.71 4.14 -11.31
CA LEU A 261 15.89 3.96 -10.46
C LEU A 261 16.32 5.25 -9.75
N GLN A 262 16.27 6.39 -10.44
CA GLN A 262 16.61 7.70 -9.90
C GLN A 262 15.66 8.10 -8.76
N ARG A 263 14.36 7.81 -8.89
CA ARG A 263 13.32 8.03 -7.86
C ARG A 263 13.30 6.98 -6.75
N GLY A 264 14.29 6.08 -6.73
CA GLY A 264 14.50 5.15 -5.62
C GLY A 264 13.79 3.81 -5.76
N HIS A 265 13.16 3.51 -6.90
CA HIS A 265 12.65 2.17 -7.17
C HIS A 265 13.80 1.17 -7.31
N ARG A 266 13.58 -0.06 -6.87
CA ARG A 266 14.59 -1.12 -6.89
C ARG A 266 13.99 -2.40 -7.48
N PRO A 267 14.66 -3.06 -8.44
CA PRO A 267 14.19 -4.32 -9.01
C PRO A 267 13.95 -5.41 -7.97
N GLU A 268 14.59 -5.32 -6.80
CA GLU A 268 14.40 -6.26 -5.69
C GLU A 268 13.06 -6.11 -4.97
N LEU A 269 12.46 -4.92 -4.98
CA LEU A 269 11.27 -4.59 -4.20
C LEU A 269 9.98 -4.92 -4.97
N ALA A 270 8.97 -5.36 -4.22
CA ALA A 270 7.72 -5.83 -4.81
C ALA A 270 6.78 -4.67 -5.22
N TRP A 271 5.98 -4.93 -6.24
CA TRP A 271 4.88 -4.07 -6.66
C TRP A 271 3.54 -4.74 -6.33
N GLY A 272 2.55 -3.95 -5.95
CA GLY A 272 1.21 -4.39 -5.62
C GLY A 272 0.31 -4.49 -6.86
N GLU A 273 -0.84 -5.14 -6.71
CA GLU A 273 -1.80 -5.36 -7.81
C GLU A 273 -2.41 -4.04 -8.35
N GLY A 274 -2.45 -2.96 -7.56
CA GLY A 274 -3.06 -1.69 -7.97
C GLY A 274 -2.45 -1.07 -9.23
N VAL A 275 -1.16 -1.31 -9.50
CA VAL A 275 -0.49 -0.79 -10.70
C VAL A 275 -0.81 -1.62 -11.96
N MET A 276 -1.34 -2.85 -11.80
CA MET A 276 -1.52 -3.78 -12.92
C MET A 276 -2.51 -3.27 -13.96
N ARG A 277 -3.49 -2.44 -13.57
CA ARG A 277 -4.37 -1.76 -14.54
C ARG A 277 -3.60 -1.00 -15.63
N TRP A 278 -2.40 -0.50 -15.31
CA TRP A 278 -1.55 0.27 -16.21
C TRP A 278 -0.46 -0.58 -16.87
N LEU A 279 0.10 -1.53 -16.14
CA LEU A 279 1.26 -2.31 -16.59
C LEU A 279 0.93 -3.70 -17.14
N GLU A 280 -0.28 -4.22 -16.93
CA GLU A 280 -0.71 -5.48 -17.54
C GLU A 280 -0.65 -5.43 -19.08
N PRO A 281 -1.12 -4.37 -19.78
CA PRO A 281 -0.99 -4.28 -21.23
C PRO A 281 0.48 -4.30 -21.68
N TRP A 282 1.36 -3.66 -20.93
CA TRP A 282 2.80 -3.66 -21.19
C TRP A 282 3.41 -5.05 -21.02
N LEU A 283 2.98 -5.78 -19.99
CA LEU A 283 3.46 -7.14 -19.73
C LEU A 283 3.01 -8.10 -20.84
N LEU A 284 1.75 -7.97 -21.29
CA LEU A 284 1.22 -8.74 -22.41
C LEU A 284 1.92 -8.40 -23.74
N GLN A 285 2.46 -7.18 -23.88
CA GLN A 285 3.21 -6.78 -25.05
C GLN A 285 4.45 -7.65 -25.29
N ILE A 286 5.01 -8.30 -24.27
CA ILE A 286 6.07 -9.31 -24.45
C ILE A 286 5.62 -10.40 -25.42
N ARG A 287 4.40 -10.91 -25.30
CA ARG A 287 3.86 -11.96 -26.17
C ARG A 287 3.52 -11.43 -27.56
N VAL A 288 2.95 -10.22 -27.63
CA VAL A 288 2.62 -9.57 -28.90
C VAL A 288 3.89 -9.32 -29.72
N ALA A 289 4.92 -8.79 -29.08
CA ALA A 289 6.21 -8.46 -29.69
C ALA A 289 6.96 -9.69 -30.24
N ARG A 290 6.69 -10.91 -29.76
CA ARG A 290 7.25 -12.15 -30.36
C ARG A 290 6.88 -12.30 -31.83
N ARG A 291 5.70 -11.82 -32.24
CA ARG A 291 5.26 -11.83 -33.65
C ARG A 291 5.97 -10.77 -34.50
N GLN A 292 6.54 -9.75 -33.86
CA GLN A 292 7.24 -8.65 -34.51
C GLN A 292 8.75 -8.94 -34.66
N GLY A 293 9.24 -10.00 -34.03
CA GLY A 293 10.62 -10.47 -34.14
C GLY A 293 11.35 -10.53 -32.79
N LEU A 294 12.59 -11.03 -32.84
CA LEU A 294 13.42 -11.22 -31.65
C LEU A 294 13.72 -9.90 -30.92
N GLU A 295 14.12 -8.86 -31.65
CA GLU A 295 14.54 -7.58 -31.07
C GLU A 295 13.40 -6.91 -30.30
N GLN A 296 12.20 -6.87 -30.87
CA GLN A 296 11.03 -6.28 -30.21
C GLN A 296 10.62 -7.07 -28.96
N SER A 297 10.65 -8.41 -29.04
CA SER A 297 10.37 -9.25 -27.87
C SER A 297 11.40 -9.06 -26.75
N LEU A 298 12.68 -8.90 -27.11
CA LEU A 298 13.75 -8.61 -26.15
C LEU A 298 13.59 -7.24 -25.52
N LEU A 299 13.24 -6.21 -26.28
CA LEU A 299 13.04 -4.86 -25.76
C LEU A 299 12.02 -4.82 -24.61
N TRP A 300 10.85 -5.44 -24.79
CA TRP A 300 9.84 -5.49 -23.74
C TRP A 300 10.27 -6.38 -22.58
N SER A 301 10.78 -7.59 -22.85
CA SER A 301 11.15 -8.51 -21.79
C SER A 301 12.38 -8.07 -20.98
N ASP A 302 13.36 -7.41 -21.60
CA ASP A 302 14.51 -6.84 -20.92
C ASP A 302 14.10 -5.65 -20.06
N PHE A 303 13.14 -4.81 -20.49
CA PHE A 303 12.61 -3.73 -19.64
C PHE A 303 12.08 -4.29 -18.30
N PHE A 304 11.24 -5.32 -18.34
CA PHE A 304 10.73 -5.95 -17.11
C PHE A 304 11.83 -6.64 -16.32
N LEU A 305 12.76 -7.35 -16.96
CA LEU A 305 13.86 -8.02 -16.26
C LEU A 305 14.77 -7.01 -15.53
N LYS A 306 15.10 -5.89 -16.20
CA LYS A 306 15.97 -4.84 -15.67
C LYS A 306 15.31 -4.05 -14.54
N TYR A 307 14.07 -3.62 -14.71
CA TYR A 307 13.48 -2.58 -13.86
C TYR A 307 12.31 -3.08 -12.99
N LEU A 308 11.54 -4.05 -13.47
CA LEU A 308 10.28 -4.48 -12.84
C LEU A 308 10.13 -6.03 -12.68
N PRO A 309 11.16 -6.79 -12.27
CA PRO A 309 11.07 -8.26 -12.26
C PRO A 309 10.19 -8.79 -11.11
N GLN A 310 9.83 -7.92 -10.16
CA GLN A 310 8.94 -8.22 -9.03
C GLN A 310 7.52 -7.70 -9.23
N LEU A 311 7.18 -7.22 -10.44
CA LEU A 311 5.80 -6.92 -10.80
C LEU A 311 4.96 -8.21 -10.79
N PRO A 312 3.70 -8.19 -10.32
CA PRO A 312 2.81 -9.33 -10.42
C PRO A 312 2.78 -9.91 -11.84
N GLY A 313 2.91 -11.24 -11.96
CA GLY A 313 2.96 -11.94 -13.24
C GLY A 313 4.28 -11.87 -14.04
N ALA A 314 5.17 -10.91 -13.75
CA ALA A 314 6.38 -10.70 -14.57
C ALA A 314 7.31 -11.90 -14.60
N LYS A 315 7.57 -12.55 -13.45
CA LYS A 315 8.46 -13.73 -13.41
C LYS A 315 7.95 -14.89 -14.26
N ALA A 316 6.65 -15.16 -14.22
CA ALA A 316 6.04 -16.22 -15.01
C ALA A 316 6.19 -15.91 -16.51
N MET A 317 5.92 -14.67 -16.91
CA MET A 317 6.09 -14.21 -18.29
C MET A 317 7.56 -14.27 -18.75
N LEU A 318 8.51 -13.94 -17.88
CA LEU A 318 9.95 -14.01 -18.17
C LEU A 318 10.45 -15.46 -18.25
N TRP A 319 9.90 -16.39 -17.46
CA TRP A 319 10.16 -17.83 -17.62
C TRP A 319 9.59 -18.40 -18.92
N GLU A 320 8.39 -17.97 -19.32
CA GLU A 320 7.83 -18.29 -20.63
C GLU A 320 8.75 -17.75 -21.76
N GLN A 321 9.30 -16.55 -21.58
CA GLN A 321 10.25 -15.96 -22.53
C GLN A 321 11.53 -16.78 -22.65
N VAL A 322 12.05 -17.38 -21.57
CA VAL A 322 13.20 -18.31 -21.65
C VAL A 322 12.90 -19.45 -22.62
N GLY A 323 11.75 -20.12 -22.45
CA GLY A 323 11.36 -21.24 -23.32
C GLY A 323 11.19 -20.81 -24.78
N TRP A 324 10.63 -19.61 -24.99
CA TRP A 324 10.51 -19.04 -26.33
C TRP A 324 11.88 -18.74 -26.98
N LEU A 325 12.80 -18.09 -26.25
CA LEU A 325 14.14 -17.76 -26.77
C LEU A 325 14.93 -19.01 -27.18
N GLU A 326 14.81 -20.10 -26.44
CA GLU A 326 15.44 -21.36 -26.80
C GLU A 326 14.84 -22.00 -28.04
N ALA A 327 13.52 -21.95 -28.17
CA ALA A 327 12.83 -22.39 -29.38
C ALA A 327 13.21 -21.54 -30.63
N GLN A 328 13.63 -20.28 -30.42
CA GLN A 328 14.18 -19.42 -31.47
C GLN A 328 15.69 -19.63 -31.72
N GLY A 329 16.32 -20.64 -31.12
CA GLY A 329 17.75 -20.92 -31.30
C GLY A 329 18.68 -19.93 -30.58
N ARG A 330 18.20 -19.24 -29.52
CA ARG A 330 18.99 -18.33 -28.68
C ARG A 330 19.15 -18.84 -27.24
N PRO A 331 19.80 -20.00 -27.03
CA PRO A 331 20.03 -20.56 -25.70
C PRO A 331 20.96 -19.68 -24.84
N ASP A 332 21.81 -18.87 -25.47
CA ASP A 332 22.65 -17.86 -24.81
C ASP A 332 21.81 -16.84 -24.02
N LEU A 333 20.78 -16.28 -24.66
CA LEU A 333 19.85 -15.34 -24.02
C LEU A 333 18.94 -16.05 -23.01
N GLY A 334 18.47 -17.25 -23.34
CA GLY A 334 17.72 -18.09 -22.40
C GLY A 334 18.48 -18.30 -21.09
N GLN A 335 19.77 -18.63 -21.16
CA GLN A 335 20.61 -18.81 -19.99
C GLN A 335 20.83 -17.52 -19.18
N ARG A 336 20.99 -16.37 -19.85
CA ARG A 336 21.05 -15.06 -19.18
C ARG A 336 19.80 -14.81 -18.33
N TYR A 337 18.62 -15.03 -18.91
CA TYR A 337 17.34 -14.85 -18.21
C TYR A 337 17.20 -15.84 -17.05
N ARG A 338 17.56 -17.12 -17.23
CA ARG A 338 17.54 -18.09 -16.13
C ARG A 338 18.42 -17.67 -14.96
N ALA A 339 19.63 -17.20 -15.23
CA ALA A 339 20.55 -16.76 -14.20
C ALA A 339 19.96 -15.58 -13.40
N ALA A 340 19.44 -14.57 -14.10
CA ALA A 340 18.77 -13.43 -13.49
C ALA A 340 17.52 -13.85 -12.69
N LEU A 341 16.65 -14.71 -13.24
CA LEU A 341 15.44 -15.18 -12.57
C LEU A 341 15.72 -16.05 -11.34
N ARG A 342 16.82 -16.82 -11.32
CA ARG A 342 17.27 -17.53 -10.11
C ARG A 342 17.68 -16.55 -9.00
N GLN A 343 18.34 -15.46 -9.35
CA GLN A 343 18.68 -14.40 -8.39
C GLN A 343 17.41 -13.71 -7.86
N VAL A 344 16.45 -13.39 -8.75
CA VAL A 344 15.15 -12.83 -8.38
C VAL A 344 14.36 -13.77 -7.45
N ALA A 345 14.42 -15.08 -7.68
CA ALA A 345 13.81 -16.07 -6.80
C ALA A 345 14.46 -16.06 -5.40
N GLY A 346 15.78 -15.85 -5.32
CA GLY A 346 16.51 -15.73 -4.06
C GLY A 346 16.10 -14.53 -3.19
N TRP A 347 15.44 -13.52 -3.77
CA TRP A 347 14.92 -12.36 -3.03
C TRP A 347 13.60 -12.62 -2.31
N GLN A 348 12.88 -13.68 -2.70
CA GLN A 348 11.54 -13.99 -2.19
C GLN A 348 11.57 -14.75 -0.87
N THR A 349 10.47 -14.68 -0.13
CA THR A 349 10.26 -15.54 1.04
C THR A 349 10.16 -17.01 0.60
N PRO A 350 10.92 -17.92 1.23
CA PRO A 350 10.90 -19.34 0.85
C PRO A 350 9.58 -20.04 1.23
N LEU A 351 8.84 -19.49 2.18
CA LEU A 351 7.57 -20.00 2.68
C LEU A 351 6.60 -18.83 2.82
N THR A 352 5.38 -19.01 2.33
CA THR A 352 4.26 -18.09 2.52
C THR A 352 3.30 -18.59 3.60
N SER A 353 2.34 -17.76 4.01
CA SER A 353 1.26 -18.17 4.91
C SER A 353 0.48 -19.37 4.36
N ALA A 354 0.29 -19.46 3.04
CA ALA A 354 -0.37 -20.60 2.39
C ALA A 354 0.45 -21.90 2.50
N ASN A 355 1.78 -21.83 2.39
CA ASN A 355 2.63 -23.00 2.61
C ASN A 355 2.54 -23.50 4.06
N LEU A 356 2.52 -22.56 5.03
CA LEU A 356 2.47 -22.86 6.46
C LEU A 356 1.08 -23.33 6.91
N SER A 357 0.01 -22.85 6.29
CA SER A 357 -1.34 -23.36 6.54
C SER A 357 -1.46 -24.82 6.10
N LEU A 358 -0.97 -25.16 4.91
CA LEU A 358 -0.90 -26.55 4.43
C LEU A 358 -0.06 -27.43 5.35
N ALA A 359 1.12 -26.96 5.78
CA ALA A 359 1.96 -27.70 6.73
C ALA A 359 1.24 -27.93 8.07
N THR A 360 0.51 -26.93 8.58
CA THR A 360 -0.31 -27.04 9.80
C THR A 360 -1.37 -28.13 9.65
N TRP A 361 -2.12 -28.14 8.55
CA TRP A 361 -3.15 -29.14 8.30
C TRP A 361 -2.58 -30.55 8.11
N VAL A 362 -1.44 -30.68 7.42
CA VAL A 362 -0.75 -31.97 7.29
C VAL A 362 -0.32 -32.48 8.66
N LEU A 363 0.30 -31.64 9.49
CA LEU A 363 0.73 -32.03 10.85
C LEU A 363 -0.44 -32.37 11.76
N LEU A 364 -1.54 -31.61 11.70
CA LEU A 364 -2.79 -31.95 12.42
C LEU A 364 -3.39 -33.27 11.93
N GLY A 365 -3.35 -33.53 10.62
CA GLY A 365 -3.75 -34.79 10.01
C GLY A 365 -2.91 -35.97 10.50
N LEU A 366 -1.58 -35.82 10.53
CA LEU A 366 -0.67 -36.84 11.09
C LEU A 366 -0.91 -37.06 12.59
N TYR A 367 -1.10 -35.97 13.35
CA TYR A 367 -1.46 -36.05 14.77
C TYR A 367 -2.78 -36.83 14.98
N GLY A 368 -3.82 -36.49 14.21
CA GLY A 368 -5.10 -37.19 14.23
C GLY A 368 -4.98 -38.66 13.82
N LEU A 369 -4.14 -38.96 12.82
CA LEU A 369 -3.86 -40.31 12.36
C LEU A 369 -3.17 -41.16 13.44
N VAL A 370 -2.16 -40.62 14.12
CA VAL A 370 -1.49 -41.31 15.23
C VAL A 370 -2.43 -41.44 16.43
N LEU A 371 -3.23 -40.42 16.75
CA LEU A 371 -4.23 -40.52 17.82
C LEU A 371 -5.28 -41.60 17.52
N LEU A 372 -5.74 -41.70 16.27
CA LEU A 372 -6.65 -42.75 15.82
C LEU A 372 -5.98 -44.13 15.92
N TYR A 373 -4.72 -44.26 15.46
CA TYR A 373 -3.92 -45.48 15.61
C TYR A 373 -3.85 -45.93 17.07
N LEU A 374 -3.45 -45.04 17.98
CA LEU A 374 -3.31 -45.33 19.41
C LEU A 374 -4.67 -45.66 20.04
N THR A 375 -5.74 -45.01 19.59
CA THR A 375 -7.10 -45.35 20.02
C THR A 375 -7.45 -46.77 19.59
N LEU A 376 -7.29 -47.11 18.31
CA LEU A 376 -7.65 -48.42 17.76
C LEU A 376 -6.82 -49.54 18.37
N ILE A 377 -5.49 -49.39 18.45
CA ILE A 377 -4.61 -50.44 18.95
C ILE A 377 -4.89 -50.78 20.43
N TYR A 378 -5.23 -49.79 21.25
CA TYR A 378 -5.51 -49.97 22.67
C TYR A 378 -7.00 -50.09 23.00
N LEU A 379 -7.92 -49.92 22.04
CA LEU A 379 -9.37 -49.98 22.26
C LEU A 379 -9.83 -51.26 22.98
N PRO A 380 -9.38 -52.48 22.62
CA PRO A 380 -9.83 -53.69 23.31
C PRO A 380 -9.38 -53.75 24.79
N ALA A 381 -8.19 -53.24 25.09
CA ALA A 381 -7.71 -53.14 26.46
C ALA A 381 -8.48 -52.06 27.24
N GLN A 382 -8.71 -50.91 26.61
CA GLN A 382 -9.46 -49.81 27.19
C GLN A 382 -10.89 -50.24 27.54
N LEU A 383 -11.62 -50.86 26.60
CA LEU A 383 -12.99 -51.35 26.82
C LEU A 383 -13.08 -52.31 28.00
N ARG A 384 -12.09 -53.20 28.18
CA ARG A 384 -12.03 -54.08 29.37
C ARG A 384 -11.80 -53.29 30.65
N GLY A 385 -10.89 -52.32 30.63
CA GLY A 385 -10.56 -51.50 31.81
C GLY A 385 -11.66 -50.52 32.24
N VAL A 386 -12.51 -50.05 31.32
CA VAL A 386 -13.61 -49.11 31.65
C VAL A 386 -14.94 -49.79 31.95
N ARG A 387 -15.06 -51.12 31.79
CA ARG A 387 -16.27 -51.87 32.18
C ARG A 387 -16.70 -51.60 33.62
N PRO A 388 -15.80 -51.61 34.63
CA PRO A 388 -16.17 -51.31 36.02
C PRO A 388 -16.65 -49.88 36.22
N SER A 389 -16.20 -48.93 35.40
CA SER A 389 -16.59 -47.51 35.49
C SER A 389 -17.88 -47.17 34.74
N GLY A 390 -18.64 -48.15 34.26
CA GLY A 390 -19.89 -47.91 33.51
C GLY A 390 -19.70 -47.76 31.99
N GLY A 391 -18.58 -48.25 31.44
CA GLY A 391 -18.33 -48.27 30.00
C GLY A 391 -17.65 -47.00 29.46
N TRP A 392 -17.44 -46.96 28.14
CA TRP A 392 -16.57 -45.98 27.49
C TRP A 392 -17.11 -44.54 27.50
N LEU A 393 -18.44 -44.36 27.38
CA LEU A 393 -19.14 -43.08 27.39
C LEU A 393 -19.66 -42.70 28.78
N LEU A 394 -20.55 -43.52 29.35
CA LEU A 394 -21.21 -43.28 30.65
C LEU A 394 -20.21 -43.16 31.83
N GLY A 395 -19.00 -43.72 31.69
CA GLY A 395 -17.96 -43.59 32.71
C GLY A 395 -17.39 -42.19 32.89
N TRP A 396 -17.47 -41.32 31.88
CA TRP A 396 -17.09 -39.90 32.05
C TRP A 396 -18.06 -39.14 32.97
N LEU A 397 -19.34 -39.54 32.98
CA LEU A 397 -20.37 -38.92 33.82
C LEU A 397 -20.36 -39.47 35.25
N ARG A 398 -20.22 -40.80 35.40
CA ARG A 398 -20.29 -41.45 36.72
C ARG A 398 -18.98 -41.41 37.50
N HIS A 399 -17.84 -41.56 36.82
CA HIS A 399 -16.53 -41.67 37.46
C HIS A 399 -15.42 -40.98 36.65
N PRO A 400 -15.43 -39.63 36.55
CA PRO A 400 -14.54 -38.88 35.67
C PRO A 400 -13.04 -39.09 35.98
N LEU A 401 -12.65 -39.16 37.25
CA LEU A 401 -11.25 -39.37 37.66
C LEU A 401 -10.76 -40.80 37.32
N LEU A 402 -11.59 -41.82 37.54
CA LEU A 402 -11.27 -43.19 37.14
C LEU A 402 -11.22 -43.32 35.61
N ARG A 403 -12.04 -42.55 34.89
CA ARG A 403 -12.02 -42.52 33.43
C ARG A 403 -10.75 -41.85 32.89
N LEU A 404 -10.26 -40.80 33.55
CA LEU A 404 -8.98 -40.16 33.30
C LEU A 404 -7.80 -41.14 33.45
N ARG A 405 -7.80 -41.99 34.48
CA ARG A 405 -6.82 -43.08 34.64
C ARG A 405 -6.82 -44.06 33.46
N HIS A 406 -7.96 -44.24 32.79
CA HIS A 406 -8.13 -45.12 31.64
C HIS A 406 -8.24 -44.35 30.31
N SER A 407 -7.67 -43.15 30.23
CA SER A 407 -7.58 -42.37 28.99
C SER A 407 -6.81 -43.15 27.91
N VAL A 408 -6.99 -42.79 26.63
CA VAL A 408 -6.34 -43.52 25.52
C VAL A 408 -4.81 -43.52 25.70
N LEU A 409 -4.24 -42.37 26.05
CA LEU A 409 -2.79 -42.23 26.21
C LEU A 409 -2.23 -42.89 27.48
N ALA A 410 -3.07 -43.20 28.48
CA ALA A 410 -2.62 -43.95 29.65
C ALA A 410 -2.17 -45.38 29.29
N TYR A 411 -2.70 -45.98 28.22
CA TYR A 411 -2.35 -47.33 27.77
C TYR A 411 -1.09 -47.39 26.87
N THR A 412 -0.68 -46.25 26.33
CA THR A 412 0.43 -46.15 25.36
C THR A 412 1.80 -46.23 26.05
N THR A 413 2.82 -46.56 25.27
CA THR A 413 4.22 -46.56 25.69
C THR A 413 4.78 -45.14 25.76
N LEU A 414 5.88 -44.94 26.49
CA LEU A 414 6.55 -43.64 26.57
C LEU A 414 6.95 -43.10 25.19
N GLY A 415 7.47 -43.96 24.30
CA GLY A 415 7.81 -43.58 22.93
C GLY A 415 6.60 -43.11 22.12
N GLU A 416 5.47 -43.81 22.21
CA GLU A 416 4.23 -43.40 21.54
C GLU A 416 3.69 -42.06 22.08
N ARG A 417 3.78 -41.82 23.40
CA ARG A 417 3.43 -40.53 24.01
C ARG A 417 4.34 -39.42 23.52
N ALA A 418 5.65 -39.68 23.45
CA ALA A 418 6.65 -38.74 22.94
C ALA A 418 6.42 -38.37 21.47
N VAL A 419 6.14 -39.36 20.61
CA VAL A 419 5.80 -39.15 19.20
C VAL A 419 4.56 -38.27 19.06
N LEU A 420 3.48 -38.59 19.78
CA LEU A 420 2.25 -37.82 19.71
C LEU A 420 2.41 -36.39 20.25
N LEU A 421 3.13 -36.22 21.36
CA LEU A 421 3.46 -34.90 21.90
C LEU A 421 4.29 -34.08 20.90
N LEU A 422 5.30 -34.68 20.28
CA LEU A 422 6.12 -33.99 19.30
C LEU A 422 5.30 -33.53 18.10
N LEU A 423 4.41 -34.38 17.56
CA LEU A 423 3.50 -33.99 16.48
C LEU A 423 2.57 -32.84 16.92
N PHE A 424 2.06 -32.89 18.15
CA PHE A 424 1.25 -31.81 18.71
C PHE A 424 2.04 -30.49 18.79
N LEU A 425 3.27 -30.52 19.31
CA LEU A 425 4.14 -29.34 19.40
C LEU A 425 4.51 -28.79 18.02
N LEU A 426 4.80 -29.66 17.05
CA LEU A 426 5.06 -29.26 15.67
C LEU A 426 3.82 -28.62 15.02
N ALA A 427 2.63 -29.19 15.22
CA ALA A 427 1.39 -28.63 14.71
C ALA A 427 1.06 -27.26 15.34
N ALA A 428 1.23 -27.13 16.66
CA ALA A 428 1.03 -25.85 17.36
C ALA A 428 2.04 -24.79 16.92
N SER A 429 3.30 -25.18 16.71
CA SER A 429 4.35 -24.28 16.21
C SER A 429 4.09 -23.86 14.77
N ALA A 430 3.65 -24.78 13.91
CA ALA A 430 3.28 -24.48 12.52
C ALA A 430 2.05 -23.55 12.45
N LEU A 431 1.04 -23.77 13.30
CA LEU A 431 -0.12 -22.88 13.42
C LEU A 431 0.29 -21.46 13.83
N LEU A 432 1.20 -21.34 14.80
CA LEU A 432 1.72 -20.04 15.23
C LEU A 432 2.52 -19.36 14.11
N ALA A 433 3.41 -20.12 13.45
CA ALA A 433 4.19 -19.63 12.31
C ALA A 433 3.28 -19.18 11.16
N TRP A 434 2.20 -19.93 10.88
CA TRP A 434 1.18 -19.54 9.91
C TRP A 434 0.54 -18.20 10.29
N GLY A 435 0.07 -18.05 11.53
CA GLY A 435 -0.53 -16.79 11.99
C GLY A 435 0.42 -15.60 11.90
N VAL A 436 1.67 -15.77 12.33
CA VAL A 436 2.71 -14.71 12.26
C VAL A 436 3.04 -14.35 10.81
N MET A 437 3.18 -15.35 9.92
CA MET A 437 3.45 -15.10 8.51
C MET A 437 2.27 -14.41 7.82
N ALA A 438 1.04 -14.88 8.07
CA ALA A 438 -0.17 -14.26 7.52
C ALA A 438 -0.31 -12.80 7.94
N ARG A 439 -0.01 -12.48 9.21
CA ARG A 439 0.04 -11.08 9.68
C ARG A 439 1.13 -10.29 8.99
N SER A 440 2.31 -10.88 8.81
CA SER A 440 3.43 -10.20 8.14
C SER A 440 3.11 -9.91 6.68
N GLU A 441 2.53 -10.86 5.95
CA GLU A 441 2.06 -10.67 4.57
C GLU A 441 0.97 -9.60 4.49
N ALA A 442 0.01 -9.58 5.41
CA ALA A 442 -1.04 -8.55 5.44
C ALA A 442 -0.48 -7.14 5.69
N LEU A 443 0.51 -7.00 6.57
CA LEU A 443 1.19 -5.71 6.80
C LEU A 443 2.02 -5.28 5.59
N LEU A 444 2.66 -6.23 4.91
CA LEU A 444 3.47 -5.95 3.73
C LEU A 444 2.64 -5.73 2.46
N ALA A 445 1.39 -6.19 2.43
CA ALA A 445 0.46 -5.93 1.34
C ALA A 445 -0.06 -4.47 1.31
N GLN A 446 0.33 -3.63 2.27
CA GLN A 446 0.01 -2.20 2.25
C GLN A 446 0.58 -1.56 0.98
N ASP A 447 -0.26 -0.78 0.30
CA ASP A 447 0.12 -0.12 -0.95
C ASP A 447 1.35 0.78 -0.76
N SER A 448 1.52 1.43 0.40
CA SER A 448 2.70 2.24 0.73
C SER A 448 4.04 1.47 0.63
N LEU A 449 4.04 0.15 0.88
CA LEU A 449 5.23 -0.71 0.83
C LEU A 449 5.38 -1.49 -0.48
N MET A 450 4.33 -1.50 -1.31
CA MET A 450 4.21 -2.31 -2.53
C MET A 450 4.28 -1.44 -3.80
N ARG A 451 5.13 -0.41 -3.80
CA ARG A 451 5.36 0.47 -4.98
C ARG A 451 6.72 0.25 -5.64
N GLY A 452 7.38 -0.88 -5.37
CA GLY A 452 8.74 -1.14 -5.84
C GLY A 452 9.80 -0.19 -5.24
N THR A 453 9.45 0.57 -4.20
CA THR A 453 10.34 1.51 -3.50
C THR A 453 9.97 1.57 -2.02
N LEU A 454 10.97 1.72 -1.15
CA LEU A 454 10.78 2.08 0.27
C LEU A 454 11.20 3.53 0.54
N ARG A 455 11.57 4.30 -0.51
CA ARG A 455 12.06 5.68 -0.41
C ARG A 455 10.94 6.72 -0.45
N SER A 456 9.68 6.29 -0.45
CA SER A 456 8.52 7.17 -0.38
C SER A 456 8.26 7.62 1.06
N SER A 457 7.65 8.78 1.22
CA SER A 457 7.25 9.26 2.55
C SER A 457 6.18 8.36 3.17
N ALA A 458 5.26 7.83 2.36
CA ALA A 458 4.26 6.86 2.78
C ALA A 458 4.88 5.56 3.32
N ALA A 459 5.96 5.05 2.69
CA ALA A 459 6.68 3.88 3.20
C ALA A 459 7.39 4.18 4.52
N ALA A 460 8.04 5.34 4.62
CA ALA A 460 8.70 5.76 5.85
C ALA A 460 7.69 5.88 7.01
N GLU A 461 6.53 6.47 6.78
CA GLU A 461 5.49 6.63 7.79
C GLU A 461 4.86 5.28 8.19
N ALA A 462 4.60 4.40 7.22
CA ALA A 462 4.15 3.04 7.50
C ALA A 462 5.17 2.30 8.37
N LEU A 463 6.47 2.39 8.04
CA LEU A 463 7.54 1.78 8.84
C LEU A 463 7.64 2.40 10.24
N ARG A 464 7.46 3.73 10.39
CA ARG A 464 7.40 4.38 11.71
C ARG A 464 6.26 3.84 12.57
N SER A 465 5.09 3.60 11.98
CA SER A 465 3.94 3.03 12.70
C SER A 465 4.21 1.63 13.29
N PHE A 466 5.15 0.89 12.68
CA PHE A 466 5.59 -0.43 13.16
C PHE A 466 6.81 -0.35 14.10
N ALA A 467 7.55 0.76 14.07
CA ALA A 467 8.93 0.81 14.54
C ALA A 467 9.04 1.04 16.06
N ASN A 468 9.17 -0.06 16.80
CA ASN A 468 9.89 -0.04 18.09
C ASN A 468 10.81 -1.25 18.29
N THR A 469 11.18 -1.93 17.20
CA THR A 469 12.05 -3.11 17.24
C THR A 469 13.31 -2.89 16.39
N ALA A 470 14.46 -3.41 16.84
CA ALA A 470 15.73 -3.23 16.14
C ALA A 470 15.69 -3.67 14.64
N PRO A 471 15.03 -4.79 14.26
CA PRO A 471 14.91 -5.19 12.85
C PRO A 471 14.20 -4.16 11.96
N LEU A 472 13.15 -3.51 12.47
CA LEU A 472 12.38 -2.50 11.73
C LEU A 472 13.10 -1.15 11.65
N ARG A 473 13.95 -0.81 12.64
CA ARG A 473 14.82 0.36 12.57
C ARG A 473 15.74 0.32 11.35
N GLY A 474 16.24 -0.85 10.97
CA GLY A 474 17.04 -1.01 9.76
C GLY A 474 16.26 -0.68 8.48
N LEU A 475 15.00 -1.14 8.37
CA LEU A 475 14.15 -0.81 7.22
C LEU A 475 13.83 0.68 7.16
N LEU A 476 13.54 1.28 8.32
CA LEU A 476 13.32 2.73 8.43
C LEU A 476 14.59 3.52 8.07
N ALA A 477 15.77 3.06 8.49
CA ALA A 477 17.04 3.65 8.09
C ALA A 477 17.19 3.64 6.55
N TYR A 478 16.86 2.53 5.90
CA TYR A 478 16.84 2.43 4.45
C TYR A 478 15.83 3.39 3.83
N ALA A 479 14.62 3.49 4.34
CA ALA A 479 13.63 4.43 3.84
C ALA A 479 14.13 5.89 3.89
N LEU A 480 14.72 6.29 5.02
CA LEU A 480 15.13 7.67 5.30
C LEU A 480 16.46 8.08 4.67
N ALA A 481 17.27 7.18 4.09
CA ALA A 481 18.65 7.53 3.73
C ALA A 481 18.80 8.68 2.71
N LYS A 482 17.77 9.00 1.91
CA LYS A 482 17.77 10.18 1.02
C LYS A 482 17.17 11.42 1.68
N GLU A 483 16.08 11.26 2.44
CA GLU A 483 15.32 12.38 3.00
C GLU A 483 15.91 12.91 4.32
N ASN A 484 16.40 12.00 5.17
CA ASN A 484 17.11 12.33 6.41
C ASN A 484 18.33 11.41 6.63
N PRO A 485 19.47 11.71 5.99
CA PRO A 485 20.68 10.88 6.07
C PRO A 485 21.22 10.73 7.51
N SER A 486 21.08 11.78 8.33
CA SER A 486 21.59 11.79 9.71
C SER A 486 20.84 10.78 10.60
N GLU A 487 19.51 10.79 10.53
CA GLU A 487 18.66 9.85 11.26
C GLU A 487 18.83 8.42 10.71
N SER A 488 18.93 8.29 9.39
CA SER A 488 19.22 7.01 8.74
C SER A 488 20.49 6.36 9.30
N GLN A 489 21.58 7.12 9.41
CA GLN A 489 22.85 6.60 9.92
C GLN A 489 22.76 6.16 11.39
N ARG A 490 22.06 6.93 12.24
CA ARG A 490 21.79 6.54 13.62
C ARG A 490 21.02 5.21 13.68
N LEU A 491 19.95 5.08 12.89
CA LEU A 491 19.14 3.88 12.87
C LEU A 491 19.91 2.66 12.33
N TYR A 492 20.80 2.82 11.36
CA TYR A 492 21.68 1.74 10.90
C TYR A 492 22.66 1.24 11.97
N GLN A 493 23.12 2.11 12.88
CA GLN A 493 23.98 1.72 13.99
C GLN A 493 23.22 0.87 15.01
N GLU A 494 21.96 1.21 15.28
CA GLU A 494 21.09 0.48 16.23
C GLU A 494 20.48 -0.81 15.66
N ALA A 495 20.42 -0.94 14.33
CA ALA A 495 19.80 -2.08 13.67
C ALA A 495 20.69 -3.34 13.69
N PRO A 496 20.11 -4.54 13.59
CA PRO A 496 20.84 -5.78 13.44
C PRO A 496 21.77 -5.74 12.22
N PRO A 497 22.95 -6.38 12.28
CA PRO A 497 23.98 -6.36 11.22
C PRO A 497 23.58 -7.20 9.98
N TRP A 498 22.45 -6.91 9.37
CA TRP A 498 22.05 -7.46 8.08
C TRP A 498 22.84 -6.82 6.95
N THR A 499 22.96 -7.51 5.80
CA THR A 499 23.84 -7.08 4.70
C THR A 499 23.57 -5.64 4.25
N TYR A 500 22.31 -5.25 4.04
CA TYR A 500 21.98 -3.88 3.64
C TYR A 500 22.25 -2.84 4.73
N VAL A 501 22.10 -3.21 6.00
CA VAL A 501 22.43 -2.35 7.15
C VAL A 501 23.93 -2.13 7.22
N LEU A 502 24.72 -3.21 7.08
CA LEU A 502 26.18 -3.13 7.12
C LEU A 502 26.75 -2.30 5.97
N VAL A 503 26.22 -2.46 4.76
CA VAL A 503 26.57 -1.60 3.63
C VAL A 503 26.11 -0.16 3.89
N GLY A 504 24.91 0.03 4.43
CA GLY A 504 24.35 1.34 4.77
C GLY A 504 25.13 2.12 5.83
N ARG A 505 25.81 1.43 6.76
CA ARG A 505 26.70 2.06 7.74
C ARG A 505 27.90 2.76 7.09
N GLY A 506 28.34 2.30 5.92
CA GLY A 506 29.40 2.95 5.15
C GLY A 506 30.81 2.93 5.76
N THR A 507 31.06 2.17 6.83
CA THR A 507 32.42 2.06 7.42
C THR A 507 33.19 0.88 6.81
N PRO A 508 34.53 0.96 6.70
CA PRO A 508 35.35 -0.14 6.18
C PRO A 508 35.15 -1.45 6.94
N GLU A 509 35.02 -1.39 8.27
CA GLU A 509 34.80 -2.57 9.12
C GLU A 509 33.43 -3.19 8.87
N ALA A 510 32.39 -2.37 8.70
CA ALA A 510 31.05 -2.84 8.39
C ALA A 510 30.99 -3.49 7.00
N LEU A 511 31.69 -2.93 6.02
CA LEU A 511 31.76 -3.50 4.67
C LEU A 511 32.53 -4.83 4.65
N ALA A 512 33.66 -4.93 5.38
CA ALA A 512 34.38 -6.19 5.56
C ALA A 512 33.50 -7.25 6.24
N GLN A 513 32.74 -6.87 7.28
CA GLN A 513 31.78 -7.75 7.93
C GLN A 513 30.63 -8.17 6.98
N ALA A 514 30.16 -7.27 6.11
CA ALA A 514 29.14 -7.58 5.12
C ALA A 514 29.63 -8.64 4.13
N TYR A 515 30.89 -8.54 3.69
CA TYR A 515 31.51 -9.51 2.78
C TYR A 515 31.72 -10.86 3.43
N GLN A 516 32.15 -10.91 4.69
CA GLN A 516 32.27 -12.19 5.44
C GLN A 516 30.93 -12.92 5.57
N ARG A 517 29.83 -12.17 5.75
CA ARG A 517 28.48 -12.74 5.92
C ARG A 517 27.82 -13.11 4.59
N ALA A 518 28.03 -12.30 3.57
CA ALA A 518 27.35 -12.42 2.29
C ALA A 518 28.33 -12.13 1.13
N PRO A 519 29.33 -13.00 0.90
CA PRO A 519 30.36 -12.78 -0.12
C PRO A 519 29.80 -12.78 -1.55
N THR A 520 28.61 -13.36 -1.73
CA THR A 520 27.89 -13.40 -3.01
C THR A 520 26.97 -12.19 -3.22
N SER A 521 26.85 -11.27 -2.25
CA SER A 521 26.03 -10.06 -2.41
C SER A 521 26.66 -9.10 -3.42
N ALA A 522 25.94 -8.84 -4.52
CA ALA A 522 26.41 -7.98 -5.59
C ALA A 522 26.70 -6.55 -5.11
N ALA A 523 25.86 -5.97 -4.26
CA ALA A 523 26.07 -4.63 -3.71
C ALA A 523 27.33 -4.55 -2.82
N VAL A 524 27.61 -5.60 -2.04
CA VAL A 524 28.83 -5.66 -1.22
C VAL A 524 30.07 -5.77 -2.09
N ARG A 525 30.03 -6.66 -3.08
CA ARG A 525 31.15 -6.85 -4.02
C ARG A 525 31.40 -5.59 -4.83
N GLU A 526 30.36 -4.91 -5.30
CA GLU A 526 30.47 -3.64 -6.01
C GLU A 526 31.11 -2.56 -5.12
N ALA A 527 30.64 -2.41 -3.88
CA ALA A 527 31.22 -1.47 -2.93
C ALA A 527 32.70 -1.77 -2.60
N LEU A 528 33.15 -3.02 -2.76
CA LEU A 528 34.54 -3.45 -2.61
C LEU A 528 35.35 -3.46 -3.93
N GLY A 529 34.74 -3.15 -5.07
CA GLY A 529 35.40 -3.24 -6.38
C GLY A 529 35.66 -4.68 -6.87
N LEU A 530 34.95 -5.67 -6.33
CA LEU A 530 35.08 -7.11 -6.66
C LEU A 530 34.10 -7.56 -7.76
N GLY A 531 33.45 -6.63 -8.43
CA GLY A 531 32.47 -6.83 -9.50
C GLY A 531 31.01 -6.94 -9.03
N GLY A 532 30.09 -6.95 -10.01
CA GLY A 532 28.65 -6.81 -9.77
C GLY A 532 27.79 -7.96 -10.31
N ASP A 533 26.47 -7.73 -10.36
CA ASP A 533 25.48 -8.61 -10.98
C ASP A 533 24.92 -8.02 -12.28
N PHE A 534 23.91 -8.69 -12.85
CA PHE A 534 23.19 -8.21 -14.04
C PHE A 534 22.68 -6.76 -13.88
N TRP A 535 22.23 -6.38 -12.68
CA TRP A 535 21.67 -5.07 -12.42
C TRP A 535 22.73 -4.00 -12.15
N THR A 536 23.97 -4.35 -11.78
CA THR A 536 25.04 -3.36 -11.57
C THR A 536 25.23 -2.44 -12.78
N ALA A 537 25.29 -3.00 -14.00
CA ALA A 537 25.41 -2.19 -15.21
C ALA A 537 24.17 -1.31 -15.46
N VAL A 538 22.97 -1.84 -15.16
CA VAL A 538 21.69 -1.12 -15.30
C VAL A 538 21.65 0.11 -14.38
N TYR A 539 22.11 -0.05 -13.14
CA TYR A 539 22.19 1.04 -12.17
C TYR A 539 23.16 2.14 -12.63
N HIS A 540 24.38 1.76 -13.05
CA HIS A 540 25.36 2.71 -13.56
C HIS A 540 24.87 3.48 -14.79
N GLN A 541 24.18 2.83 -15.72
CA GLN A 541 23.57 3.47 -16.89
C GLN A 541 22.48 4.48 -16.52
N ALA A 542 21.83 4.32 -15.36
CA ALA A 542 20.86 5.26 -14.83
C ALA A 542 21.48 6.36 -13.94
N GLY A 543 22.80 6.36 -13.76
CA GLY A 543 23.52 7.33 -12.92
C GLY A 543 23.32 7.11 -11.42
N VAL A 544 22.97 5.89 -11.00
CA VAL A 544 22.80 5.53 -9.59
C VAL A 544 23.75 4.41 -9.18
N ALA A 545 24.25 4.45 -7.95
CA ALA A 545 25.12 3.40 -7.42
C ALA A 545 24.32 2.12 -7.10
N ARG A 546 24.95 0.95 -7.25
CA ARG A 546 24.36 -0.34 -6.87
C ARG A 546 24.18 -0.41 -5.35
N GLU A 547 22.99 -0.10 -4.88
CA GLU A 547 22.65 -0.15 -3.45
C GLU A 547 22.40 -1.57 -2.95
N ALA A 548 22.68 -1.80 -1.67
CA ALA A 548 22.20 -2.99 -0.96
C ALA A 548 20.75 -2.78 -0.52
N VAL A 549 19.83 -3.54 -1.10
CA VAL A 549 18.38 -3.37 -0.91
C VAL A 549 17.85 -4.42 0.07
N PRO A 550 16.96 -4.07 1.03
CA PRO A 550 16.25 -5.06 1.82
C PRO A 550 15.28 -5.83 0.93
N THR A 551 15.62 -7.07 0.56
CA THR A 551 14.78 -7.92 -0.28
C THR A 551 13.46 -8.29 0.41
N PRO A 552 12.40 -8.70 -0.32
CA PRO A 552 11.14 -9.16 0.27
C PRO A 552 11.33 -10.20 1.38
N ARG A 553 12.28 -11.12 1.22
CA ARG A 553 12.68 -12.07 2.25
C ARG A 553 13.15 -11.39 3.55
N ILE A 554 13.99 -10.37 3.44
CA ILE A 554 14.53 -9.62 4.58
C ILE A 554 13.42 -8.79 5.23
N ILE A 555 12.60 -8.13 4.41
CA ILE A 555 11.46 -7.33 4.89
C ILE A 555 10.49 -8.21 5.68
N ALA A 556 10.09 -9.37 5.13
CA ALA A 556 9.23 -10.33 5.82
C ALA A 556 9.85 -10.88 7.09
N ALA A 557 11.17 -11.17 7.09
CA ALA A 557 11.86 -11.59 8.30
C ALA A 557 11.85 -10.49 9.38
N ALA A 558 12.01 -9.22 9.01
CA ALA A 558 11.97 -8.09 9.94
C ALA A 558 10.60 -7.93 10.60
N VAL A 559 9.54 -7.95 9.79
CA VAL A 559 8.16 -7.85 10.28
C VAL A 559 7.80 -9.08 11.11
N GLY A 560 8.19 -10.29 10.67
CA GLY A 560 7.96 -11.54 11.41
C GLY A 560 8.65 -11.55 12.78
N LEU A 561 9.92 -11.12 12.86
CA LEU A 561 10.64 -10.98 14.12
C LEU A 561 9.97 -9.96 15.05
N SER A 562 9.50 -8.84 14.51
CA SER A 562 8.76 -7.83 15.27
C SER A 562 7.44 -8.38 15.82
N ASN A 563 6.71 -9.15 15.01
CA ASN A 563 5.47 -9.80 15.41
C ASN A 563 5.69 -10.87 16.51
N LEU A 564 6.80 -11.61 16.46
CA LEU A 564 7.17 -12.56 17.51
C LEU A 564 7.52 -11.84 18.82
N GLN A 565 8.23 -10.71 18.76
CA GLN A 565 8.49 -9.88 19.93
C GLN A 565 7.19 -9.34 20.54
N ALA A 566 6.24 -8.88 19.70
CA ALA A 566 4.93 -8.43 20.14
C ALA A 566 4.12 -9.55 20.83
N LEU A 567 4.22 -10.79 20.32
CA LEU A 567 3.59 -11.95 20.96
C LEU A 567 4.16 -12.22 22.36
N ALA A 568 5.46 -12.01 22.55
CA ALA A 568 6.10 -12.18 23.85
C ALA A 568 5.71 -11.07 24.85
N SER A 569 5.52 -9.84 24.37
CA SER A 569 5.13 -8.70 25.23
C SER A 569 3.65 -8.63 25.56
N ASP A 570 2.78 -8.95 24.59
CA ASP A 570 1.32 -8.91 24.73
C ASP A 570 0.69 -10.08 23.96
N PHE A 571 0.79 -11.27 24.55
CA PHE A 571 0.22 -12.49 23.98
C PHE A 571 -1.29 -12.36 23.74
N PRO A 572 -2.14 -11.92 24.70
CA PRO A 572 -3.59 -11.85 24.51
C PRO A 572 -4.01 -11.01 23.30
N ALA A 573 -3.48 -9.79 23.17
CA ALA A 573 -3.86 -8.93 22.06
C ALA A 573 -3.31 -9.44 20.73
N THR A 574 -2.05 -9.86 20.71
CA THR A 574 -1.37 -10.32 19.49
C THR A 574 -2.01 -11.61 18.97
N TRP A 575 -2.29 -12.58 19.83
CA TRP A 575 -2.96 -13.83 19.47
C TRP A 575 -4.36 -13.58 18.91
N ARG A 576 -5.18 -12.78 19.61
CA ARG A 576 -6.55 -12.44 19.19
C ARG A 576 -6.58 -11.79 17.80
N ASN A 577 -5.57 -10.98 17.48
CA ASN A 577 -5.51 -10.19 16.26
C ASN A 577 -4.77 -10.90 15.10
N LEU A 578 -4.40 -12.18 15.23
CA LEU A 578 -3.83 -12.91 14.09
C LEU A 578 -4.90 -13.09 12.99
N PRO A 579 -4.56 -12.87 11.71
CA PRO A 579 -5.51 -12.93 10.58
C PRO A 579 -5.80 -14.37 10.12
N ILE A 580 -5.85 -15.31 11.07
CA ILE A 580 -6.21 -16.72 10.86
C ILE A 580 -7.50 -17.08 11.60
N TRP A 581 -7.98 -16.20 12.48
CA TRP A 581 -9.21 -16.41 13.24
C TRP A 581 -10.40 -15.77 12.54
N PRO A 582 -11.51 -16.50 12.36
CA PRO A 582 -12.75 -15.91 11.87
C PRO A 582 -13.35 -14.88 12.83
N SER A 583 -13.12 -15.03 14.13
CA SER A 583 -13.58 -14.10 15.16
C SER A 583 -12.70 -14.18 16.43
N PRO A 584 -12.77 -13.19 17.33
CA PRO A 584 -12.06 -13.25 18.62
C PRO A 584 -12.40 -14.47 19.47
N LEU A 585 -13.64 -14.98 19.38
CA LEU A 585 -14.06 -16.19 20.08
C LEU A 585 -13.32 -17.43 19.56
N TRP A 586 -13.10 -17.53 18.24
CA TRP A 586 -12.32 -18.62 17.66
C TRP A 586 -10.88 -18.61 18.13
N ALA A 587 -10.26 -17.43 18.26
CA ALA A 587 -8.91 -17.29 18.79
C ALA A 587 -8.82 -17.89 20.21
N TRP A 588 -9.76 -17.53 21.08
CA TRP A 588 -9.76 -18.02 22.47
C TRP A 588 -10.14 -19.49 22.58
N THR A 589 -11.08 -19.97 21.79
CA THR A 589 -11.40 -21.41 21.71
C THR A 589 -10.20 -22.22 21.26
N ALA A 590 -9.46 -21.76 20.25
CA ALA A 590 -8.24 -22.42 19.80
C ALA A 590 -7.16 -22.42 20.88
N ALA A 591 -6.93 -21.30 21.57
CA ALA A 591 -5.99 -21.23 22.69
C ALA A 591 -6.39 -22.17 23.83
N ALA A 592 -7.67 -22.20 24.21
CA ALA A 592 -8.19 -23.09 25.25
C ALA A 592 -8.04 -24.56 24.86
N LEU A 593 -8.29 -24.92 23.61
CA LEU A 593 -8.07 -26.27 23.10
C LEU A 593 -6.59 -26.65 23.13
N ILE A 594 -5.69 -25.77 22.65
CA ILE A 594 -4.24 -26.01 22.69
C ILE A 594 -3.78 -26.22 24.14
N LEU A 595 -4.23 -25.38 25.07
CA LEU A 595 -3.91 -25.51 26.49
C LEU A 595 -4.45 -26.82 27.08
N LEU A 596 -5.70 -27.17 26.78
CA LEU A 596 -6.33 -28.41 27.24
C LEU A 596 -5.58 -29.65 26.71
N PHE A 597 -5.24 -29.68 25.42
CA PHE A 597 -4.47 -30.77 24.84
C PHE A 597 -3.05 -30.83 25.41
N ALA A 598 -2.38 -29.70 25.62
CA ALA A 598 -1.08 -29.66 26.25
C ALA A 598 -1.13 -30.23 27.68
N ALA A 599 -2.10 -29.80 28.48
CA ALA A 599 -2.33 -30.33 29.83
C ALA A 599 -2.66 -31.83 29.81
N TYR A 600 -3.48 -32.28 28.85
CA TYR A 600 -3.80 -33.71 28.69
C TYR A 600 -2.55 -34.55 28.35
N HIS A 601 -1.68 -34.07 27.46
CA HIS A 601 -0.42 -34.76 27.16
C HIS A 601 0.45 -34.82 28.41
N LEU A 602 0.70 -33.69 29.07
CA LEU A 602 1.52 -33.61 30.29
C LEU A 602 1.01 -34.58 31.36
N LEU A 603 -0.30 -34.57 31.64
CA LEU A 603 -0.91 -35.48 32.60
C LEU A 603 -0.67 -36.95 32.21
N CYS A 604 -0.89 -37.29 30.94
CA CYS A 604 -0.72 -38.66 30.47
C CYS A 604 0.73 -39.15 30.49
N PHE A 605 1.73 -38.27 30.49
CA PHE A 605 3.13 -38.68 30.71
C PHE A 605 3.35 -39.24 32.11
N PHE A 606 2.72 -38.64 33.13
CA PHE A 606 2.87 -39.05 34.52
C PHE A 606 1.94 -40.20 34.94
N LEU A 607 0.95 -40.54 34.11
CA LEU A 607 0.05 -41.65 34.42
C LEU A 607 0.71 -43.02 34.16
N PRO A 608 0.75 -43.91 35.18
CA PRO A 608 1.29 -45.25 35.01
C PRO A 608 0.38 -46.08 34.11
N LYS A 609 0.99 -46.97 33.32
CA LYS A 609 0.28 -47.84 32.40
C LYS A 609 -0.60 -48.86 33.16
N PRO A 610 -1.89 -49.00 32.84
CA PRO A 610 -2.76 -50.01 33.45
C PRO A 610 -2.25 -51.44 33.21
N GLN A 611 -2.37 -52.32 34.21
CA GLN A 611 -1.83 -53.69 34.18
C GLN A 611 -2.47 -54.61 33.11
N SER A 612 -3.67 -54.30 32.61
CA SER A 612 -4.41 -55.10 31.62
C SER A 612 -4.20 -54.66 30.15
N ALA A 613 -3.14 -53.89 29.88
CA ALA A 613 -2.96 -53.14 28.64
C ALA A 613 -2.48 -53.92 27.41
N ALA A 614 -2.34 -55.26 27.46
CA ALA A 614 -1.86 -56.04 26.32
C ALA A 614 -2.97 -56.23 25.26
N PRO A 615 -2.82 -55.69 24.04
CA PRO A 615 -3.77 -55.89 22.94
C PRO A 615 -3.66 -57.30 22.36
N SER A 616 -4.72 -57.78 21.70
CA SER A 616 -4.64 -59.06 21.00
C SER A 616 -3.63 -58.98 19.84
N PRO A 617 -2.80 -60.00 19.62
CA PRO A 617 -1.74 -59.95 18.63
C PRO A 617 -2.27 -59.90 17.19
N ALA A 618 -3.44 -60.49 16.91
CA ALA A 618 -4.07 -60.40 15.58
C ALA A 618 -4.59 -58.98 15.29
N TRP A 619 -5.27 -58.35 16.26
CA TRP A 619 -5.79 -56.99 16.13
C TRP A 619 -4.65 -55.98 15.93
N ARG A 620 -3.60 -56.09 16.75
CA ARG A 620 -2.42 -55.23 16.65
C ARG A 620 -1.79 -55.26 15.25
N ARG A 621 -1.66 -56.45 14.66
CA ARG A 621 -1.09 -56.64 13.31
C ARG A 621 -1.93 -55.98 12.23
N ALA A 622 -3.25 -56.20 12.29
CA ALA A 622 -4.19 -55.62 11.33
C ALA A 622 -4.16 -54.09 11.40
N VAL A 623 -4.19 -53.51 12.61
CA VAL A 623 -4.10 -52.06 12.79
C VAL A 623 -2.74 -51.55 12.30
N GLN A 624 -1.61 -52.16 12.70
CA GLN A 624 -0.28 -51.70 12.28
C GLN A 624 -0.05 -51.72 10.76
N PHE A 625 -0.79 -52.54 10.00
CA PHE A 625 -0.64 -52.60 8.55
C PHE A 625 -1.04 -51.27 7.88
N PHE A 626 -2.10 -50.61 8.34
CA PHE A 626 -2.68 -49.43 7.68
C PHE A 626 -2.07 -48.09 8.07
N PHE A 627 -1.23 -48.04 9.11
CA PHE A 627 -0.72 -46.78 9.66
C PHE A 627 0.80 -46.66 9.42
N PRO A 628 1.25 -45.73 8.56
CA PRO A 628 2.66 -45.61 8.16
C PRO A 628 3.62 -45.43 9.35
N GLY A 629 4.66 -46.25 9.44
CA GLY A 629 5.66 -46.18 10.51
C GLY A 629 5.21 -46.77 11.85
N SER A 630 3.96 -47.23 11.97
CA SER A 630 3.42 -47.71 13.24
C SER A 630 4.10 -48.92 13.91
N PRO A 631 4.82 -49.82 13.21
CA PRO A 631 5.57 -50.90 13.87
C PRO A 631 6.65 -50.41 14.83
N THR A 632 7.19 -49.21 14.62
CA THR A 632 8.37 -48.69 15.33
C THR A 632 8.13 -47.34 16.02
N TYR A 633 6.87 -46.93 16.25
CA TYR A 633 6.58 -45.70 17.00
C TYR A 633 7.18 -45.69 18.41
N SER A 634 7.19 -46.84 19.10
CA SER A 634 7.82 -46.95 20.43
C SER A 634 9.34 -46.74 20.41
N GLN A 635 9.98 -46.84 19.24
CA GLN A 635 11.43 -46.70 19.04
C GLN A 635 11.81 -45.39 18.33
N GLY A 636 10.84 -44.51 18.05
CA GLY A 636 11.07 -43.23 17.35
C GLY A 636 11.25 -43.34 15.83
N TRP A 637 11.79 -44.44 15.29
CA TRP A 637 11.98 -44.64 13.85
C TRP A 637 10.69 -44.53 13.03
N GLY A 638 9.57 -44.95 13.62
CA GLY A 638 8.27 -44.85 12.96
C GLY A 638 7.83 -43.42 12.66
N LEU A 639 8.27 -42.47 13.49
CA LEU A 639 8.00 -41.05 13.26
C LEU A 639 8.71 -40.55 12.00
N LEU A 640 9.94 -41.00 11.71
CA LEU A 640 10.65 -40.57 10.50
C LEU A 640 9.93 -41.04 9.24
N VAL A 641 9.40 -42.26 9.24
CA VAL A 641 8.58 -42.79 8.15
C VAL A 641 7.29 -41.97 8.00
N LEU A 642 6.62 -41.65 9.12
CA LEU A 642 5.40 -40.86 9.13
C LEU A 642 5.63 -39.42 8.64
N LEU A 643 6.70 -38.77 9.08
CA LEU A 643 7.08 -37.42 8.66
C LEU A 643 7.53 -37.39 7.20
N ALA A 644 8.25 -38.40 6.71
CA ALA A 644 8.58 -38.54 5.29
C ALA A 644 7.31 -38.69 4.44
N PHE A 645 6.35 -39.51 4.89
CA PHE A 645 5.06 -39.64 4.24
C PHE A 645 4.30 -38.31 4.21
N GLY A 646 4.15 -37.63 5.34
CA GLY A 646 3.47 -36.33 5.40
C GLY A 646 4.20 -35.22 4.65
N GLY A 647 5.54 -35.20 4.68
CA GLY A 647 6.38 -34.30 3.90
C GLY A 647 6.22 -34.52 2.40
N GLY A 648 6.11 -35.78 1.98
CA GLY A 648 5.78 -36.14 0.60
C GLY A 648 4.42 -35.61 0.16
N LEU A 649 3.39 -35.79 0.99
CA LEU A 649 2.06 -35.22 0.74
C LEU A 649 2.08 -33.69 0.67
N TRP A 650 2.81 -33.04 1.59
CA TRP A 650 2.96 -31.58 1.60
C TRP A 650 3.64 -31.09 0.33
N LEU A 651 4.77 -31.67 -0.08
CA LEU A 651 5.48 -31.34 -1.32
C LEU A 651 4.62 -31.56 -2.56
N TRP A 652 3.89 -32.67 -2.62
CA TRP A 652 2.98 -32.95 -3.73
C TRP A 652 1.88 -31.90 -3.83
N ARG A 653 1.33 -31.45 -2.70
CA ARG A 653 0.34 -30.35 -2.65
C ARG A 653 0.91 -28.99 -3.04
N LEU A 654 2.23 -28.81 -2.95
CA LEU A 654 2.93 -27.63 -3.48
C LEU A 654 3.27 -27.74 -4.98
N GLY A 655 2.82 -28.80 -5.67
CA GLY A 655 3.09 -29.04 -7.08
C GLY A 655 4.48 -29.62 -7.36
N ASN A 656 5.15 -30.19 -6.36
CA ASN A 656 6.43 -30.86 -6.54
C ASN A 656 6.24 -32.38 -6.66
N ASP A 657 6.50 -32.93 -7.84
CA ASP A 657 6.32 -34.35 -8.17
C ASP A 657 7.18 -35.29 -7.29
N TRP A 658 8.31 -34.82 -6.77
CA TRP A 658 9.12 -35.57 -5.80
C TRP A 658 8.36 -35.89 -4.51
N GLY A 659 7.28 -35.16 -4.22
CA GLY A 659 6.40 -35.46 -3.10
C GLY A 659 5.75 -36.84 -3.19
N VAL A 660 5.34 -37.26 -4.39
CA VAL A 660 4.76 -38.59 -4.62
C VAL A 660 5.80 -39.68 -4.40
N VAL A 661 7.02 -39.46 -4.92
CA VAL A 661 8.14 -40.39 -4.75
C VAL A 661 8.48 -40.57 -3.28
N LEU A 662 8.60 -39.47 -2.52
CA LEU A 662 8.92 -39.51 -1.09
C LEU A 662 7.83 -40.24 -0.29
N ALA A 663 6.55 -39.98 -0.57
CA ALA A 663 5.44 -40.67 0.07
C ALA A 663 5.43 -42.18 -0.25
N GLY A 664 5.69 -42.54 -1.51
CA GLY A 664 5.79 -43.93 -1.95
C GLY A 664 6.94 -44.69 -1.27
N VAL A 665 8.13 -44.08 -1.18
CA VAL A 665 9.29 -44.66 -0.48
C VAL A 665 8.99 -44.87 1.00
N ALA A 666 8.34 -43.90 1.65
CA ALA A 666 7.95 -44.03 3.06
C ALA A 666 6.96 -45.20 3.28
N LEU A 667 5.98 -45.37 2.38
CA LEU A 667 5.05 -46.50 2.44
C LEU A 667 5.75 -47.85 2.17
N GLY A 668 6.68 -47.90 1.22
CA GLY A 668 7.48 -49.10 0.96
C GLY A 668 8.32 -49.51 2.17
N LEU A 669 8.96 -48.53 2.83
CA LEU A 669 9.71 -48.74 4.06
C LEU A 669 8.80 -49.21 5.20
N HIS A 670 7.60 -48.64 5.33
CA HIS A 670 6.59 -49.10 6.29
C HIS A 670 6.23 -50.58 6.09
N LEU A 671 5.92 -50.99 4.86
CA LEU A 671 5.58 -52.38 4.54
C LEU A 671 6.74 -53.34 4.84
N LEU A 672 7.97 -52.93 4.55
CA LEU A 672 9.18 -53.69 4.87
C LEU A 672 9.36 -53.85 6.38
N LEU A 673 9.23 -52.77 7.16
CA LEU A 673 9.31 -52.81 8.63
C LEU A 673 8.20 -53.70 9.22
N TRP A 674 6.98 -53.61 8.69
CA TRP A 674 5.88 -54.47 9.11
C TRP A 674 6.16 -55.94 8.81
N ALA A 675 6.64 -56.28 7.61
CA ALA A 675 6.97 -57.66 7.25
C ALA A 675 8.11 -58.25 8.13
N LEU A 676 9.14 -57.47 8.42
CA LEU A 676 10.29 -57.92 9.20
C LEU A 676 10.00 -58.05 10.70
N LEU A 677 9.39 -57.03 11.29
CA LEU A 677 9.23 -56.93 12.75
C LEU A 677 7.93 -57.54 13.26
N VAL A 678 6.87 -57.50 12.45
CA VAL A 678 5.51 -57.83 12.87
C VAL A 678 5.06 -59.16 12.29
N PHE A 679 5.44 -59.49 11.05
CA PHE A 679 5.10 -60.77 10.40
C PHE A 679 6.13 -61.87 10.69
N ARG A 680 7.44 -61.61 10.53
CA ARG A 680 8.52 -62.60 10.77
C ARG A 680 9.00 -62.72 12.22
N GLY A 681 8.86 -61.67 13.04
CA GLY A 681 9.35 -61.67 14.43
C GLY A 681 8.79 -62.79 15.32
N ASN A 682 7.62 -63.33 14.99
CA ASN A 682 6.96 -64.39 15.75
C ASN A 682 7.10 -65.81 15.16
N THR A 683 7.63 -65.99 13.95
CA THR A 683 7.96 -67.35 13.45
C THR A 683 9.26 -67.90 14.05
N ARG A 684 10.01 -67.08 14.79
CA ARG A 684 11.19 -67.50 15.58
C ARG A 684 10.89 -67.66 17.08
N ALA A 685 9.67 -67.34 17.53
CA ALA A 685 9.24 -67.41 18.93
C ALA A 685 8.10 -68.43 19.17
N ALA A 686 7.71 -69.15 18.11
CA ALA A 686 6.98 -70.42 18.15
C ALA A 686 7.96 -71.52 17.74
#